data_AF-A0A1U7I4L1-F1
#
_entry.id   AF-A0A1U7I4L1-F1
#
_cell.length_a   1.000
_cell.length_b   1.000
_cell.length_c   1.000
_cell.angle_alpha   90.00
_cell.angle_beta   90.00
_cell.angle_gamma   90.00
#
_symmetry.space_group_name_H-M   'P 1'
#
loop_
_entity.id
_entity.type
_entity.pdbx_description
1 polymer ?
#
loop_
_entity_poly.entity_id
_entity_poly.type
_entity_poly.pdbx_seq_one_letter_code
_entity_poly.pdbx_strand_id
1 'polypeptide(L)'
;MNNETFDKIESNLDGEAKENTIIGDTTMNNNFFDDDEIEFDDDEVTEATSFSDTLYIPLANKSLKKIPLAFTVPDNIEPITIKGFTLAWTKAALKTLGDIQKATGKGDSASKNLPYTSLRGLLEVGLNDAARIHSNLGLSQFDLLSNKSAKDPSPFIYLNRGNLEDISKALRPILNEWVTDFIKPFAEKADVPPEVIEDLEDLYEKGELLTITPLESQVLPWKWNKHTGTTEHSNNYDYRVLVDYVARSLAGKEIFQGLGTIKRVISSSGSFTTGMAELITNPIPLSDHTDKFSLVVRLEVVTYPSLHQPLLKIDVSKRRWLSELKPARYNSGNISGFVFSDDYSDRAFSYTVFSQSQKQEKKKNWLWVVGKDFEALRRKLKLPIKTPDARNIDGQQIALGKASTDSCQVMLTYSNGLQEGNHEINVGVPEIDKLEAFEAIATILKPIGFKPFDNYSPIEFKKGEGHNLDKTKAASRMINSPTLLGAALEILEKGEGSVLTPKYLENFKNKDDELNRLLTQHIGLTLGNILGGKKALQFRYKVKCQLEDLKAMIQANQEAMDRLYTNEKLLLVVFYEEHLQTELKLLQAIIRVLWGGAIELMVNRLPKETHGPKELLPGADLKAKERASKRIEAWTPLVNQLALRKQRTFCLVMAREWYADNKHDDRVNKPSSRQALAKIADCCVQFLLPIEKTKEKQVLKLDNFFHRVQAALKDLLFAHSGRIDNVKEKVDKWLKDINAENRPKEIIGITIVRKQKGRVRGDIGSTFLPIAMRLKVETGECELCCAYEQGNLQISPWSKFSDAIAFVSQISPVKLADKKDKRQTRFMEFVKQIISNSVEEGNQPLVMIDSSNCVQLWLWLKDSNMNANEINLGQQYERMQDEWQGARLVRIRQDLAPGIIEKKMRYFAKTFLEDTRTKKELTSTNQIDSASSARELFRLSATNQTGCVTYLSVGRKTLHQESRGQSCYRETKINTAFQIEKEDGSPEKVLNSAGLEVHKIGIRPPFTGQLPTPNPLEIVVTLRQPEDDCDRLAALVESLRYSFGHYSDWSSLPAPLFFERVVRDYISEFAIEDEEMEVEQNWEE
;
A
#
# COMPACT_ATOMS: atom_id res chain seq x y z
N MET A 1 41.66 -54.48 29.36
CA MET A 1 42.19 -54.45 27.98
C MET A 1 40.99 -54.69 27.09
N ASN A 2 40.62 -53.67 26.30
CA ASN A 2 39.26 -53.37 25.86
C ASN A 2 38.37 -52.66 26.89
N ASN A 3 37.65 -51.68 26.32
CA ASN A 3 36.34 -51.11 26.63
C ASN A 3 36.10 -50.15 27.81
N GLU A 4 35.35 -49.10 27.43
CA GLU A 4 34.45 -48.22 28.22
C GLU A 4 35.13 -47.15 29.12
N THR A 5 34.76 -45.87 29.19
CA THR A 5 33.59 -45.09 28.70
C THR A 5 33.79 -43.57 28.88
N PHE A 6 33.00 -42.80 28.10
CA PHE A 6 32.28 -41.53 28.34
C PHE A 6 32.93 -40.12 28.38
N ASP A 7 32.33 -39.28 27.50
CA ASP A 7 31.95 -37.85 27.53
C ASP A 7 32.94 -36.68 27.39
N LYS A 8 32.84 -36.00 26.23
CA LYS A 8 32.49 -34.57 26.01
C LYS A 8 33.18 -34.00 24.76
N ILE A 9 32.43 -33.56 23.74
CA ILE A 9 32.82 -32.42 22.86
C ILE A 9 31.56 -31.65 22.42
N GLU A 10 31.53 -30.36 22.74
CA GLU A 10 30.54 -29.35 22.34
C GLU A 10 30.69 -28.93 20.87
N SER A 11 29.56 -28.70 20.20
CA SER A 11 29.44 -28.19 18.83
C SER A 11 29.08 -26.70 18.82
N ASN A 12 29.94 -25.86 18.23
CA ASN A 12 29.64 -24.47 17.87
C ASN A 12 28.95 -24.42 16.49
N LEU A 13 27.79 -23.76 16.44
CA LEU A 13 27.02 -23.43 15.24
C LEU A 13 26.75 -21.92 15.24
N ASP A 14 27.56 -21.16 14.50
CA ASP A 14 27.30 -19.75 14.17
C ASP A 14 26.57 -19.67 12.83
N GLY A 15 25.32 -19.19 12.86
CA GLY A 15 24.47 -19.03 11.68
C GLY A 15 23.83 -17.64 11.65
N GLU A 16 24.46 -16.70 10.94
CA GLU A 16 23.93 -15.34 10.71
C GLU A 16 23.12 -15.29 9.40
N ALA A 17 21.84 -14.92 9.52
CA ALA A 17 20.90 -14.53 8.46
C ALA A 17 20.40 -13.12 8.79
N LYS A 18 19.79 -12.26 7.95
CA LYS A 18 19.41 -12.00 6.55
C LYS A 18 18.39 -10.83 6.62
N GLU A 19 18.79 -9.58 6.41
CA GLU A 19 17.82 -8.53 6.06
C GLU A 19 17.15 -8.91 4.71
N ASN A 20 15.96 -8.40 4.38
CA ASN A 20 15.32 -8.60 3.07
C ASN A 20 14.58 -7.29 2.74
N THR A 21 15.23 -6.48 1.91
CA THR A 21 14.76 -5.16 1.48
C THR A 21 13.86 -5.35 0.26
N ILE A 22 12.53 -5.24 0.42
CA ILE A 22 11.59 -5.37 -0.71
C ILE A 22 11.63 -4.06 -1.52
N ILE A 23 12.40 -4.07 -2.61
CA ILE A 23 12.31 -3.09 -3.70
C ILE A 23 11.58 -3.76 -4.87
N GLY A 24 10.37 -3.29 -5.17
CA GLY A 24 9.57 -3.67 -6.32
C GLY A 24 8.17 -4.12 -5.93
N ASP A 25 7.16 -3.40 -6.43
CA ASP A 25 5.74 -3.71 -6.30
C ASP A 25 5.38 -4.91 -7.22
N THR A 26 6.09 -6.03 -7.07
CA THR A 26 5.82 -7.30 -7.75
C THR A 26 5.39 -8.30 -6.68
N THR A 27 4.12 -8.22 -6.31
CA THR A 27 3.46 -9.24 -5.50
C THR A 27 3.37 -10.54 -6.31
N MET A 28 3.64 -11.67 -5.65
CA MET A 28 3.75 -12.98 -6.25
C MET A 28 2.38 -13.48 -6.75
N ASN A 29 2.29 -13.81 -8.03
CA ASN A 29 1.15 -14.46 -8.67
C ASN A 29 1.41 -15.96 -8.77
N ASN A 30 0.44 -16.79 -8.40
CA ASN A 30 0.35 -18.18 -8.85
C ASN A 30 -1.02 -18.41 -9.50
N ASN A 31 -0.95 -18.77 -10.79
CA ASN A 31 -1.93 -19.38 -11.69
C ASN A 31 -3.25 -18.64 -11.99
N PHE A 32 -3.84 -18.94 -13.16
CA PHE A 32 -4.99 -18.28 -13.78
C PHE A 32 -5.84 -19.32 -14.53
N PHE A 33 -7.17 -19.28 -14.38
CA PHE A 33 -8.16 -19.80 -15.34
C PHE A 33 -9.40 -18.88 -15.40
N ASP A 34 -10.23 -19.15 -16.42
CA ASP A 34 -11.23 -18.32 -17.08
C ASP A 34 -12.48 -17.96 -16.23
N ASP A 35 -13.30 -17.02 -16.74
CA ASP A 35 -14.73 -16.93 -16.37
C ASP A 35 -15.45 -15.97 -17.33
N ASP A 36 -16.12 -16.54 -18.33
CA ASP A 36 -17.42 -16.08 -18.86
C ASP A 36 -18.38 -17.27 -19.13
N GLU A 37 -18.02 -18.47 -18.69
CA GLU A 37 -18.96 -19.56 -18.41
C GLU A 37 -18.84 -19.85 -16.92
N ILE A 38 -19.97 -20.13 -16.25
CA ILE A 38 -20.02 -20.44 -14.82
C ILE A 38 -19.27 -21.76 -14.58
N GLU A 39 -17.94 -21.74 -14.49
CA GLU A 39 -17.14 -22.82 -13.94
C GLU A 39 -17.01 -22.56 -12.44
N PHE A 40 -17.58 -23.46 -11.64
CA PHE A 40 -17.28 -23.50 -10.22
C PHE A 40 -15.79 -23.86 -10.09
N ASP A 41 -14.99 -23.02 -9.42
CA ASP A 41 -13.56 -23.25 -9.19
C ASP A 41 -13.33 -24.68 -8.67
N ASP A 42 -12.85 -25.57 -9.54
CA ASP A 42 -12.65 -27.00 -9.27
C ASP A 42 -11.46 -27.30 -8.35
N ASP A 43 -10.78 -26.26 -7.86
CA ASP A 43 -9.65 -26.37 -6.93
C ASP A 43 -10.10 -26.51 -5.45
N GLU A 44 -11.36 -26.89 -5.20
CA GLU A 44 -11.93 -26.97 -3.85
C GLU A 44 -11.45 -28.18 -3.00
N VAL A 45 -10.68 -29.13 -3.56
CA VAL A 45 -10.56 -30.52 -3.06
C VAL A 45 -9.56 -30.75 -1.91
N THR A 46 -8.57 -29.89 -1.66
CA THR A 46 -7.44 -30.25 -0.76
C THR A 46 -7.39 -29.61 0.64
N GLU A 47 -8.39 -28.84 1.08
CA GLU A 47 -8.29 -28.11 2.37
C GLU A 47 -9.50 -28.21 3.32
N ALA A 48 -10.58 -28.92 2.94
CA ALA A 48 -11.70 -29.10 3.86
C ALA A 48 -11.34 -30.15 4.93
N THR A 49 -11.52 -29.81 6.21
CA THR A 49 -11.21 -30.70 7.35
C THR A 49 -12.28 -31.79 7.54
N SER A 50 -13.48 -31.56 7.03
CA SER A 50 -14.59 -32.52 7.05
C SER A 50 -15.58 -32.22 5.93
N PHE A 51 -16.27 -33.26 5.45
CA PHE A 51 -17.32 -33.17 4.45
C PHE A 51 -18.62 -33.78 4.96
N SER A 52 -19.76 -33.22 4.57
CA SER A 52 -21.05 -33.85 4.80
C SER A 52 -21.24 -35.07 3.90
N ASP A 53 -21.86 -36.13 4.44
CA ASP A 53 -22.28 -37.31 3.64
C ASP A 53 -23.40 -36.99 2.64
N THR A 54 -24.07 -35.84 2.82
CA THR A 54 -25.13 -35.39 1.91
C THR A 54 -24.53 -34.76 0.66
N LEU A 55 -25.05 -35.16 -0.50
CA LEU A 55 -24.71 -34.56 -1.80
C LEU A 55 -25.65 -33.41 -2.14
N TYR A 56 -25.11 -32.43 -2.86
CA TYR A 56 -25.79 -31.21 -3.25
C TYR A 56 -25.54 -30.86 -4.71
N ILE A 57 -26.49 -30.15 -5.32
CA ILE A 57 -26.35 -29.51 -6.64
C ILE A 57 -26.34 -28.00 -6.43
N PRO A 58 -25.29 -27.28 -6.87
CA PRO A 58 -25.28 -25.82 -6.89
C PRO A 58 -26.33 -25.28 -7.87
N LEU A 59 -27.30 -24.52 -7.36
CA LEU A 59 -28.39 -23.96 -8.16
C LEU A 59 -28.01 -22.58 -8.72
N ALA A 60 -27.58 -21.67 -7.85
CA ALA A 60 -27.26 -20.29 -8.21
C ALA A 60 -26.38 -19.62 -7.15
N ASN A 61 -25.60 -18.63 -7.57
CA ASN A 61 -24.94 -17.66 -6.69
C ASN A 61 -25.54 -16.28 -6.98
N LYS A 62 -26.44 -15.79 -6.14
CA LYS A 62 -27.18 -14.54 -6.40
C LYS A 62 -26.58 -13.37 -5.65
N SER A 63 -26.38 -12.27 -6.37
CA SER A 63 -26.14 -10.95 -5.77
C SER A 63 -27.42 -10.47 -5.08
N LEU A 64 -27.33 -10.14 -3.79
CA LEU A 64 -28.45 -9.63 -3.00
C LEU A 64 -28.42 -8.12 -2.89
N LYS A 65 -27.24 -7.55 -2.59
CA LYS A 65 -27.05 -6.11 -2.40
C LYS A 65 -25.58 -5.75 -2.56
N LYS A 66 -25.30 -4.59 -3.16
CA LYS A 66 -23.97 -3.96 -3.17
C LYS A 66 -23.97 -2.88 -2.09
N ILE A 67 -23.04 -2.93 -1.15
CA ILE A 67 -23.05 -2.15 0.10
C ILE A 67 -21.72 -1.40 0.22
N PRO A 68 -21.72 -0.05 0.08
CA PRO A 68 -20.60 0.78 0.50
C PRO A 68 -20.42 0.69 2.01
N LEU A 69 -19.19 0.49 2.46
CA LEU A 69 -18.83 0.45 3.88
C LEU A 69 -18.78 1.86 4.48
N ALA A 70 -19.93 2.55 4.46
CA ALA A 70 -20.09 3.89 4.99
C ALA A 70 -21.49 4.12 5.58
N PHE A 71 -21.55 4.99 6.59
CA PHE A 71 -22.79 5.51 7.14
C PHE A 71 -22.96 7.00 6.84
N THR A 72 -24.21 7.45 6.88
CA THR A 72 -24.60 8.85 6.81
C THR A 72 -25.72 9.13 7.81
N VAL A 73 -26.15 10.38 7.92
CA VAL A 73 -27.28 10.81 8.73
C VAL A 73 -28.29 11.61 7.88
N PRO A 74 -29.57 11.69 8.27
CA PRO A 74 -30.52 12.62 7.65
C PRO A 74 -30.14 14.08 7.91
N ASP A 75 -30.41 14.98 6.94
CA ASP A 75 -30.18 16.42 7.09
C ASP A 75 -30.96 17.05 8.26
N ASN A 76 -32.10 16.45 8.61
CA ASN A 76 -33.03 16.94 9.63
C ASN A 76 -32.97 16.15 10.95
N ILE A 77 -31.87 15.41 11.20
CA ILE A 77 -31.66 14.72 12.49
C ILE A 77 -31.66 15.73 13.65
N GLU A 78 -32.20 15.32 14.80
CA GLU A 78 -32.13 16.13 16.02
C GLU A 78 -30.65 16.41 16.40
N PRO A 79 -30.32 17.64 16.80
CA PRO A 79 -28.95 17.97 17.15
C PRO A 79 -28.41 17.12 18.30
N ILE A 80 -27.27 16.46 18.07
CA ILE A 80 -26.53 15.74 19.10
C ILE A 80 -25.34 16.59 19.51
N THR A 81 -25.37 17.08 20.74
CA THR A 81 -24.30 17.88 21.32
C THR A 81 -23.59 17.09 22.42
N ILE A 82 -22.26 17.08 22.39
CA ILE A 82 -21.44 16.56 23.47
C ILE A 82 -21.04 17.71 24.38
N LYS A 83 -21.32 17.54 25.67
CA LYS A 83 -20.86 18.40 26.75
C LYS A 83 -19.76 17.68 27.51
N GLY A 84 -18.59 18.30 27.55
CA GLY A 84 -17.37 17.69 28.06
C GLY A 84 -16.38 18.73 28.52
N PHE A 85 -15.10 18.36 28.53
CA PHE A 85 -14.01 19.23 28.94
C PHE A 85 -12.78 19.02 28.06
N THR A 86 -12.01 20.08 27.85
CA THR A 86 -10.66 20.02 27.30
C THR A 86 -9.62 20.32 28.36
N LEU A 87 -8.45 19.69 28.23
CA LEU A 87 -7.30 19.95 29.10
C LEU A 87 -6.17 20.54 28.25
N ALA A 88 -5.61 21.64 28.73
CA ALA A 88 -4.44 22.31 28.16
C ALA A 88 -3.43 22.63 29.26
N TRP A 89 -2.15 22.75 28.92
CA TRP A 89 -1.15 23.24 29.87
C TRP A 89 -1.38 24.72 30.15
N THR A 90 -1.06 25.19 31.36
CA THR A 90 -0.97 26.63 31.58
C THR A 90 0.29 27.20 30.94
N LYS A 91 0.31 28.52 30.69
CA LYS A 91 1.51 29.21 30.19
C LYS A 91 2.69 29.07 31.16
N ALA A 92 2.41 29.11 32.46
CA ALA A 92 3.41 28.91 33.50
C ALA A 92 4.00 27.50 33.42
N ALA A 93 3.16 26.46 33.35
CA ALA A 93 3.61 25.08 33.20
C ALA A 93 4.46 24.86 31.92
N LEU A 94 4.04 25.39 30.77
CA LEU A 94 4.81 25.28 29.53
C LEU A 94 6.17 25.96 29.62
N LYS A 95 6.23 27.12 30.28
CA LYS A 95 7.49 27.81 30.52
C LYS A 95 8.42 26.96 31.39
N THR A 96 7.95 26.51 32.55
CA THR A 96 8.74 25.68 33.49
C THR A 96 9.19 24.38 32.82
N LEU A 97 8.30 23.65 32.14
CA LEU A 97 8.63 22.43 31.40
C LEU A 97 9.61 22.70 30.25
N GLY A 98 9.49 23.85 29.57
CA GLY A 98 10.43 24.29 28.56
C GLY A 98 11.81 24.65 29.14
N ASP A 99 11.86 25.16 30.36
CA ASP A 99 13.12 25.48 31.05
C ASP A 99 13.80 24.21 31.58
N ILE A 100 13.05 23.22 32.07
CA ILE A 100 13.54 21.87 32.33
C ILE A 100 14.16 21.28 31.05
N GLN A 101 13.44 21.35 29.92
CA GLN A 101 13.94 20.84 28.64
C GLN A 101 15.21 21.55 28.16
N LYS A 102 15.33 22.88 28.33
CA LYS A 102 16.53 23.62 27.94
C LYS A 102 17.72 23.31 28.83
N ALA A 103 17.48 23.15 30.14
CA ALA A 103 18.52 22.85 31.12
C ALA A 103 19.20 21.51 30.83
N THR A 104 18.54 20.57 30.16
CA THR A 104 19.14 19.29 29.74
C THR A 104 20.08 19.40 28.52
N GLY A 105 20.30 20.59 27.96
CA GLY A 105 21.01 20.83 26.69
C GLY A 105 22.53 20.88 26.76
N LYS A 106 23.20 19.71 26.71
CA LYS A 106 24.51 19.43 26.04
C LYS A 106 24.90 17.92 26.02
N GLY A 107 24.00 16.99 26.36
CA GLY A 107 24.23 15.52 26.35
C GLY A 107 23.50 14.76 25.23
N ASP A 108 23.68 13.42 25.18
CA ASP A 108 23.11 12.47 24.21
C ASP A 108 21.60 12.70 23.94
N SER A 109 21.15 12.41 22.71
CA SER A 109 19.77 12.65 22.22
C SER A 109 18.64 12.20 23.15
N ALA A 110 18.82 11.11 23.90
CA ALA A 110 17.84 10.58 24.84
C ALA A 110 17.52 11.50 26.04
N SER A 111 18.36 12.49 26.34
CA SER A 111 18.11 13.48 27.42
C SER A 111 17.40 14.77 26.94
N LYS A 112 17.03 14.87 25.66
CA LYS A 112 16.45 16.10 25.07
C LYS A 112 14.92 16.21 25.16
N ASN A 113 14.21 15.10 25.38
CA ASN A 113 12.74 15.06 25.41
C ASN A 113 12.21 14.80 26.81
N LEU A 114 11.22 15.58 27.24
CA LEU A 114 10.50 15.35 28.50
C LEU A 114 9.85 13.94 28.48
N PRO A 115 9.71 13.28 29.64
CA PRO A 115 9.11 11.95 29.75
C PRO A 115 7.57 11.97 29.61
N TYR A 116 7.02 12.73 28.66
CA TYR A 116 5.57 12.88 28.46
C TYR A 116 4.86 11.57 28.05
N THR A 117 5.59 10.59 27.50
CA THR A 117 5.03 9.27 27.15
C THR A 117 4.55 8.51 28.39
N SER A 118 5.23 8.68 29.54
CA SER A 118 4.77 8.10 30.81
C SER A 118 3.44 8.71 31.28
N LEU A 119 3.32 10.04 31.25
CA LEU A 119 2.08 10.74 31.56
C LEU A 119 0.94 10.27 30.66
N ARG A 120 1.19 10.07 29.36
CA ARG A 120 0.20 9.55 28.41
C ARG A 120 -0.35 8.20 28.87
N GLY A 121 0.53 7.25 29.23
CA GLY A 121 0.12 5.94 29.75
C GLY A 121 -0.69 6.04 31.05
N LEU A 122 -0.29 6.91 31.97
CA LEU A 122 -1.06 7.15 33.22
C LEU A 122 -2.46 7.72 32.94
N LEU A 123 -2.56 8.68 32.01
CA LEU A 123 -3.82 9.32 31.64
C LEU A 123 -4.77 8.35 30.92
N GLU A 124 -4.27 7.49 30.03
CA GLU A 124 -5.09 6.49 29.33
C GLU A 124 -5.84 5.57 30.29
N VAL A 125 -5.16 5.13 31.35
CA VAL A 125 -5.71 4.24 32.38
C VAL A 125 -6.55 5.01 33.40
N GLY A 126 -6.08 6.19 33.83
CA GLY A 126 -6.70 6.97 34.90
C GLY A 126 -7.93 7.78 34.49
N LEU A 127 -8.11 8.09 33.21
CA LEU A 127 -9.24 8.90 32.71
C LEU A 127 -10.30 8.02 31.99
N ASN A 128 -11.34 7.65 32.72
CA ASN A 128 -12.42 6.80 32.21
C ASN A 128 -13.21 7.43 31.04
N ASP A 129 -13.34 8.75 31.01
CA ASP A 129 -14.11 9.48 29.98
C ASP A 129 -13.23 10.13 28.90
N ALA A 130 -11.97 9.72 28.80
CA ALA A 130 -11.09 10.11 27.72
C ALA A 130 -11.66 9.69 26.36
N ALA A 131 -11.97 10.69 25.54
CA ALA A 131 -12.33 10.53 24.15
C ALA A 131 -11.06 10.39 23.32
N ARG A 132 -10.09 11.27 23.59
CA ARG A 132 -8.84 11.38 22.83
C ARG A 132 -7.72 11.99 23.66
N ILE A 133 -6.51 11.47 23.47
CA ILE A 133 -5.28 12.00 24.05
C ILE A 133 -4.26 12.19 22.93
N HIS A 134 -3.74 13.41 22.77
CA HIS A 134 -2.69 13.71 21.80
C HIS A 134 -1.39 12.99 22.15
N SER A 135 -0.70 12.43 21.15
CA SER A 135 0.50 11.59 21.35
C SER A 135 1.65 12.30 22.07
N ASN A 136 1.83 13.60 21.80
CA ASN A 136 2.88 14.43 22.39
C ASN A 136 2.42 15.22 23.62
N LEU A 137 1.14 15.14 23.99
CA LEU A 137 0.51 15.93 25.06
C LEU A 137 0.75 17.46 24.94
N GLY A 138 1.05 18.00 23.75
CA GLY A 138 1.43 19.41 23.59
C GLY A 138 2.80 19.78 24.20
N LEU A 139 3.67 18.79 24.44
CA LEU A 139 5.00 18.94 25.02
C LEU A 139 6.13 18.61 24.03
N SER A 140 5.84 18.64 22.72
CA SER A 140 6.91 18.50 21.73
C SER A 140 7.84 19.71 21.77
N GLN A 141 9.09 19.53 21.32
CA GLN A 141 10.03 20.65 21.23
C GLN A 141 9.47 21.81 20.38
N PHE A 142 8.73 21.50 19.31
CA PHE A 142 8.05 22.50 18.51
C PHE A 142 6.98 23.26 19.32
N ASP A 143 6.15 22.57 20.10
CA ASP A 143 5.11 23.20 20.93
C ASP A 143 5.73 24.07 22.02
N LEU A 144 6.81 23.61 22.67
CA LEU A 144 7.53 24.36 23.69
C LEU A 144 8.23 25.62 23.13
N LEU A 145 8.71 25.57 21.87
CA LEU A 145 9.36 26.70 21.20
C LEU A 145 8.36 27.70 20.58
N SER A 146 7.27 27.21 19.97
CA SER A 146 6.27 28.01 19.25
C SER A 146 5.30 28.75 20.18
N ASN A 147 5.11 28.27 21.42
CA ASN A 147 4.25 28.92 22.42
C ASN A 147 4.76 30.27 22.95
N LYS A 148 5.92 30.77 22.48
CA LYS A 148 6.35 32.15 22.75
C LYS A 148 5.44 33.21 22.07
N SER A 149 4.65 32.86 21.06
CA SER A 149 3.80 33.79 20.31
C SER A 149 2.29 33.48 20.34
N ALA A 150 1.87 32.34 20.88
CA ALA A 150 0.45 31.95 20.92
C ALA A 150 -0.29 32.65 22.08
N LYS A 151 -1.50 33.16 21.80
CA LYS A 151 -2.33 33.84 22.82
C LYS A 151 -2.80 32.90 23.92
N ASP A 152 -3.05 31.61 23.63
CA ASP A 152 -3.46 30.58 24.59
C ASP A 152 -2.91 29.18 24.19
N PRO A 153 -2.53 28.32 25.16
CA PRO A 153 -2.09 26.95 24.90
C PRO A 153 -3.16 26.06 24.26
N SER A 154 -2.77 25.20 23.34
CA SER A 154 -3.70 24.27 22.67
C SER A 154 -4.10 23.10 23.57
N PRO A 155 -5.37 22.64 23.53
CA PRO A 155 -5.81 21.47 24.27
C PRO A 155 -5.19 20.19 23.72
N PHE A 156 -4.85 19.26 24.62
CA PHE A 156 -4.22 17.99 24.29
C PHE A 156 -5.01 16.75 24.77
N ILE A 157 -6.02 16.93 25.62
CA ILE A 157 -6.99 15.88 25.99
C ILE A 157 -8.41 16.42 25.78
N TYR A 158 -9.28 15.51 25.33
CA TYR A 158 -10.70 15.75 25.19
C TYR A 158 -11.48 14.69 25.98
N LEU A 159 -12.37 15.16 26.84
CA LEU A 159 -13.25 14.34 27.68
C LEU A 159 -14.70 14.55 27.23
N ASN A 160 -15.44 13.46 26.98
CA ASN A 160 -16.81 13.56 26.47
C ASN A 160 -17.88 13.62 27.57
N ARG A 161 -17.49 13.45 28.85
CA ARG A 161 -18.34 13.46 30.04
C ARG A 161 -17.51 13.81 31.27
N GLY A 162 -18.19 13.97 32.41
CA GLY A 162 -17.61 14.22 33.72
C GLY A 162 -18.10 15.55 34.31
N ASN A 163 -17.67 15.84 35.52
CA ASN A 163 -17.74 17.17 36.10
C ASN A 163 -16.33 17.62 36.50
N LEU A 164 -16.16 18.92 36.71
CA LEU A 164 -14.85 19.52 37.01
C LEU A 164 -14.18 18.90 38.24
N GLU A 165 -14.96 18.60 39.29
CA GLU A 165 -14.45 18.07 40.56
C GLU A 165 -13.90 16.65 40.40
N ASP A 166 -14.63 15.75 39.75
CA ASP A 166 -14.21 14.37 39.49
C ASP A 166 -12.98 14.31 38.59
N ILE A 167 -12.94 15.15 37.56
CA ILE A 167 -11.79 15.26 36.65
C ILE A 167 -10.56 15.72 37.45
N SER A 168 -10.71 16.75 38.28
CA SER A 168 -9.61 17.29 39.09
C SER A 168 -9.12 16.26 40.12
N LYS A 169 -10.04 15.53 40.73
CA LYS A 169 -9.76 14.44 41.68
C LYS A 169 -9.02 13.27 41.02
N ALA A 170 -9.35 12.93 39.77
CA ALA A 170 -8.65 11.90 39.01
C ALA A 170 -7.26 12.36 38.54
N LEU A 171 -7.12 13.62 38.12
CA LEU A 171 -5.86 14.17 37.62
C LEU A 171 -4.80 14.34 38.70
N ARG A 172 -5.18 14.75 39.91
CA ARG A 172 -4.23 15.04 41.00
C ARG A 172 -3.24 13.89 41.26
N PRO A 173 -3.67 12.63 41.53
CA PRO A 173 -2.73 11.53 41.74
C PRO A 173 -1.93 11.15 40.48
N ILE A 174 -2.49 11.35 39.27
CA ILE A 174 -1.79 11.09 38.00
C ILE A 174 -0.63 12.06 37.80
N LEU A 175 -0.89 13.35 38.00
CA LEU A 175 0.11 14.41 37.87
C LEU A 175 1.18 14.28 38.95
N ASN A 176 0.79 13.97 40.19
CA ASN A 176 1.73 13.72 41.27
C ASN A 176 2.71 12.60 40.91
N GLU A 177 2.18 11.44 40.49
CA GLU A 177 3.00 10.29 40.10
C GLU A 177 3.93 10.65 38.94
N TRP A 178 3.46 11.40 37.96
CA TRP A 178 4.31 11.84 36.84
C TRP A 178 5.44 12.79 37.30
N VAL A 179 5.13 13.78 38.12
CA VAL A 179 6.10 14.75 38.63
C VAL A 179 7.15 14.03 39.48
N THR A 180 6.71 13.23 40.45
CA THR A 180 7.59 12.55 41.42
C THR A 180 8.40 11.40 40.81
N ASP A 181 7.79 10.55 39.99
CA ASP A 181 8.43 9.28 39.58
C ASP A 181 9.07 9.35 38.19
N PHE A 182 8.76 10.36 37.39
CA PHE A 182 9.26 10.47 36.02
C PHE A 182 9.99 11.79 35.76
N ILE A 183 9.40 12.94 36.10
CA ILE A 183 10.03 14.24 35.84
C ILE A 183 11.21 14.50 36.78
N LYS A 184 11.04 14.30 38.09
CA LYS A 184 12.10 14.53 39.06
C LYS A 184 13.34 13.66 38.82
N PRO A 185 13.24 12.32 38.62
CA PRO A 185 14.41 11.51 38.26
C PRO A 185 15.02 11.88 36.91
N PHE A 186 14.21 12.35 35.96
CA PHE A 186 14.70 12.84 34.66
C PHE A 186 15.51 14.13 34.84
N ALA A 187 15.02 15.06 35.64
CA ALA A 187 15.64 16.35 35.93
C ALA A 187 16.94 16.18 36.75
N GLU A 188 16.90 15.33 37.78
CA GLU A 188 18.07 14.96 38.59
C GLU A 188 19.17 14.34 37.73
N LYS A 189 18.82 13.41 36.83
CA LYS A 189 19.77 12.80 35.91
C LYS A 189 20.39 13.81 34.92
N ALA A 190 19.69 14.89 34.63
CA ALA A 190 20.11 15.92 33.69
C ALA A 190 20.68 17.17 34.38
N ASP A 191 20.98 17.10 35.68
CA ASP A 191 21.52 18.19 36.50
C ASP A 191 20.71 19.51 36.38
N VAL A 192 19.38 19.40 36.25
CA VAL A 192 18.49 20.57 36.20
C VAL A 192 18.49 21.25 37.58
N PRO A 193 18.57 22.60 37.65
CA PRO A 193 18.56 23.31 38.93
C PRO A 193 17.32 22.95 39.78
N PRO A 194 17.50 22.66 41.09
CA PRO A 194 16.39 22.30 41.98
C PRO A 194 15.25 23.32 41.98
N GLU A 195 15.57 24.61 41.89
CA GLU A 195 14.61 25.72 41.83
C GLU A 195 13.57 25.55 40.70
N VAL A 196 13.96 25.00 39.54
CA VAL A 196 13.05 24.81 38.39
C VAL A 196 12.08 23.65 38.64
N ILE A 197 12.50 22.65 39.42
CA ILE A 197 11.65 21.53 39.83
C ILE A 197 10.73 21.94 40.97
N GLU A 198 11.23 22.74 41.93
CA GLU A 198 10.42 23.37 42.97
C GLU A 198 9.31 24.24 42.35
N ASP A 199 9.62 25.04 41.32
CA ASP A 199 8.60 25.81 40.57
C ASP A 199 7.51 24.92 39.97
N LEU A 200 7.85 23.72 39.47
CA LEU A 200 6.88 22.79 38.91
C LEU A 200 6.02 22.12 39.99
N GLU A 201 6.64 21.74 41.12
CA GLU A 201 5.95 21.21 42.31
C GLU A 201 5.00 22.27 42.90
N ASP A 202 5.42 23.53 42.93
CA ASP A 202 4.60 24.68 43.35
C ASP A 202 3.36 24.87 42.47
N LEU A 203 3.53 24.78 41.14
CA LEU A 203 2.41 24.83 40.19
C LEU A 203 1.48 23.63 40.38
N TYR A 204 2.00 22.45 40.70
CA TYR A 204 1.20 21.26 41.00
C TYR A 204 0.37 21.45 42.27
N GLU A 205 0.98 21.88 43.37
CA GLU A 205 0.28 22.08 44.66
C GLU A 205 -0.79 23.17 44.60
N LYS A 206 -0.56 24.23 43.81
CA LYS A 206 -1.54 25.29 43.55
C LYS A 206 -2.65 24.87 42.56
N GLY A 207 -2.52 23.71 41.91
CA GLY A 207 -3.46 23.26 40.87
C GLY A 207 -3.34 24.05 39.55
N GLU A 208 -2.19 24.69 39.31
CA GLU A 208 -1.94 25.60 38.20
C GLU A 208 -1.16 24.94 37.04
N LEU A 209 -1.00 23.61 37.04
CA LEU A 209 -0.36 22.90 35.92
C LEU A 209 -1.23 22.89 34.66
N LEU A 210 -2.53 22.64 34.82
CA LEU A 210 -3.47 22.44 33.72
C LEU A 210 -4.64 23.42 33.82
N THR A 211 -5.13 23.85 32.66
CA THR A 211 -6.44 24.50 32.53
C THR A 211 -7.45 23.46 32.06
N ILE A 212 -8.58 23.39 32.75
CA ILE A 212 -9.72 22.56 32.38
C ILE A 212 -10.83 23.49 31.88
N THR A 213 -11.17 23.38 30.60
CA THR A 213 -12.15 24.27 29.96
C THR A 213 -13.39 23.46 29.54
N PRO A 214 -14.62 23.91 29.85
CA PRO A 214 -15.83 23.29 29.33
C PRO A 214 -15.81 23.24 27.79
N LEU A 215 -16.25 22.11 27.25
CA LEU A 215 -16.39 21.88 25.82
C LEU A 215 -17.84 21.61 25.51
N GLU A 216 -18.39 22.37 24.56
CA GLU A 216 -19.67 22.07 23.93
C GLU A 216 -19.44 21.96 22.43
N SER A 217 -19.66 20.77 21.87
CA SER A 217 -19.47 20.50 20.45
C SER A 217 -20.68 19.78 19.88
N GLN A 218 -21.27 20.37 18.83
CA GLN A 218 -22.34 19.74 18.07
C GLN A 218 -21.72 18.70 17.12
N VAL A 219 -22.10 17.44 17.32
CA VAL A 219 -21.61 16.29 16.56
C VAL A 219 -22.47 16.03 15.34
N LEU A 220 -23.79 16.21 15.47
CA LEU A 220 -24.79 16.02 14.41
C LEU A 220 -25.92 17.05 14.54
N PRO A 221 -26.63 17.39 13.46
CA PRO A 221 -26.15 17.31 12.08
C PRO A 221 -24.99 18.29 11.85
N TRP A 222 -24.23 18.11 10.78
CA TRP A 222 -23.25 19.12 10.40
C TRP A 222 -23.87 20.25 9.62
N LYS A 223 -23.23 21.42 9.74
CA LYS A 223 -23.48 22.52 8.81
C LYS A 223 -22.90 22.16 7.45
N TRP A 224 -23.44 22.76 6.41
CA TRP A 224 -22.87 22.70 5.08
C TRP A 224 -22.72 24.11 4.54
N ASN A 225 -21.75 24.25 3.67
CA ASN A 225 -21.47 25.49 3.00
C ASN A 225 -22.65 25.84 2.07
N LYS A 226 -23.21 27.04 2.22
CA LYS A 226 -24.39 27.47 1.45
C LYS A 226 -24.12 27.59 -0.06
N HIS A 227 -22.86 27.77 -0.45
CA HIS A 227 -22.45 27.95 -1.84
C HIS A 227 -22.19 26.62 -2.54
N THR A 228 -21.55 25.66 -1.85
CA THR A 228 -21.18 24.36 -2.46
C THR A 228 -22.11 23.21 -2.09
N GLY A 229 -22.91 23.36 -1.04
CA GLY A 229 -23.69 22.28 -0.44
C GLY A 229 -22.81 21.22 0.26
N THR A 230 -21.49 21.40 0.32
CA THR A 230 -20.61 20.42 0.96
C THR A 230 -20.61 20.62 2.48
N THR A 231 -20.55 19.53 3.24
CA THR A 231 -20.30 19.57 4.70
C THR A 231 -19.18 20.53 5.09
N GLU A 232 -19.45 21.34 6.10
CA GLU A 232 -18.54 22.34 6.66
C GLU A 232 -18.37 22.11 8.17
N HIS A 233 -17.12 22.15 8.62
CA HIS A 233 -16.78 22.09 10.04
C HIS A 233 -16.78 23.51 10.61
N SER A 234 -17.33 23.70 11.80
CA SER A 234 -17.30 24.99 12.51
C SER A 234 -15.96 25.21 13.21
N ASN A 235 -15.27 24.14 13.59
CA ASN A 235 -13.91 24.18 14.15
C ASN A 235 -13.10 22.92 13.76
N ASN A 236 -11.78 22.94 13.97
CA ASN A 236 -10.89 21.83 13.62
C ASN A 236 -11.12 20.52 14.43
N TYR A 237 -11.95 20.56 15.47
CA TYR A 237 -12.27 19.44 16.35
C TYR A 237 -13.56 18.70 15.93
N ASP A 238 -14.48 19.31 15.17
CA ASP A 238 -15.81 18.75 14.88
C ASP A 238 -15.78 17.35 14.23
N TYR A 239 -14.88 17.12 13.25
CA TYR A 239 -14.73 15.78 12.66
C TYR A 239 -14.11 14.76 13.62
N ARG A 240 -13.28 15.19 14.58
CA ARG A 240 -12.71 14.32 15.62
C ARG A 240 -13.80 13.86 16.57
N VAL A 241 -14.68 14.77 16.97
CA VAL A 241 -15.74 14.49 17.95
C VAL A 241 -16.66 13.39 17.46
N LEU A 242 -17.00 13.40 16.17
CA LEU A 242 -17.84 12.35 15.57
C LEU A 242 -17.20 10.97 15.69
N VAL A 243 -15.98 10.80 15.20
CA VAL A 243 -15.34 9.48 15.21
C VAL A 243 -15.11 9.00 16.64
N ASP A 244 -14.82 9.91 17.57
CA ASP A 244 -14.65 9.60 18.99
C ASP A 244 -15.99 9.20 19.64
N TYR A 245 -17.08 9.89 19.29
CA TYR A 245 -18.45 9.59 19.74
C TYR A 245 -18.91 8.22 19.26
N VAL A 246 -18.70 7.92 17.97
CA VAL A 246 -19.07 6.64 17.38
C VAL A 246 -18.19 5.54 17.94
N ALA A 247 -16.87 5.73 18.01
CA ALA A 247 -15.96 4.76 18.63
C ALA A 247 -16.40 4.44 20.06
N ARG A 248 -16.75 5.44 20.88
CA ARG A 248 -17.23 5.23 22.26
C ARG A 248 -18.52 4.41 22.31
N SER A 249 -19.39 4.56 21.33
CA SER A 249 -20.65 3.81 21.23
C SER A 249 -20.44 2.34 20.84
N LEU A 250 -19.36 2.05 20.09
CA LEU A 250 -18.97 0.69 19.70
C LEU A 250 -18.12 -0.02 20.76
N ALA A 251 -17.35 0.74 21.54
CA ALA A 251 -16.50 0.20 22.60
C ALA A 251 -17.27 -0.67 23.58
N GLY A 252 -16.72 -1.84 23.94
CA GLY A 252 -17.41 -2.76 24.86
C GLY A 252 -18.56 -3.55 24.22
N LYS A 253 -18.77 -3.45 22.90
CA LYS A 253 -19.71 -4.28 22.14
C LYS A 253 -18.96 -5.33 21.32
N GLU A 254 -19.62 -6.46 21.10
CA GLU A 254 -19.14 -7.49 20.20
C GLU A 254 -19.49 -7.10 18.75
N ILE A 255 -18.48 -7.05 17.89
CA ILE A 255 -18.63 -6.71 16.46
C ILE A 255 -18.40 -7.94 15.57
N PHE A 256 -17.47 -8.81 15.98
CA PHE A 256 -17.13 -10.05 15.31
C PHE A 256 -17.53 -11.21 16.20
N GLN A 257 -18.26 -12.17 15.66
CA GLN A 257 -18.83 -13.27 16.41
C GLN A 257 -17.76 -14.11 17.14
N GLY A 258 -17.88 -14.24 18.45
CA GLY A 258 -17.00 -15.07 19.27
C GLY A 258 -15.65 -14.44 19.62
N LEU A 259 -15.38 -13.19 19.21
CA LEU A 259 -14.14 -12.48 19.53
C LEU A 259 -14.24 -11.55 20.75
N GLY A 260 -15.42 -11.49 21.38
CA GLY A 260 -15.67 -10.65 22.54
C GLY A 260 -15.76 -9.16 22.19
N THR A 261 -15.56 -8.31 23.21
CA THR A 261 -15.76 -6.87 23.04
C THR A 261 -14.63 -6.20 22.26
N ILE A 262 -15.00 -5.31 21.34
CA ILE A 262 -14.05 -4.45 20.64
C ILE A 262 -13.61 -3.30 21.55
N LYS A 263 -12.32 -2.97 21.49
CA LYS A 263 -11.64 -2.03 22.40
C LYS A 263 -11.14 -0.82 21.61
N ARG A 264 -11.39 0.40 22.10
CA ARG A 264 -10.87 1.63 21.48
C ARG A 264 -9.37 1.79 21.73
N VAL A 265 -8.68 2.39 20.77
CA VAL A 265 -7.33 2.93 20.94
C VAL A 265 -7.45 4.46 21.11
N ILE A 266 -7.33 4.93 22.36
CA ILE A 266 -7.53 6.35 22.73
C ILE A 266 -6.32 7.23 22.37
N SER A 267 -5.16 6.59 22.31
CA SER A 267 -3.85 7.20 22.18
C SER A 267 -2.99 6.25 21.36
N SER A 268 -2.33 6.75 20.32
CA SER A 268 -1.36 5.98 19.54
C SER A 268 -0.28 6.91 19.03
N SER A 269 0.93 6.38 18.90
CA SER A 269 2.04 7.02 18.20
C SER A 269 1.72 7.04 16.70
N GLY A 270 1.40 8.19 16.13
CA GLY A 270 1.11 8.35 14.71
C GLY A 270 0.06 9.42 14.41
N SER A 271 -0.08 9.77 13.13
CA SER A 271 -1.02 10.77 12.62
C SER A 271 -2.46 10.29 12.76
N PHE A 272 -3.02 10.35 13.97
CA PHE A 272 -4.45 10.56 14.12
C PHE A 272 -4.78 11.93 13.53
N THR A 273 -4.95 11.95 12.21
CA THR A 273 -5.46 13.11 11.49
C THR A 273 -6.82 13.52 12.07
N THR A 274 -7.28 14.72 11.73
CA THR A 274 -8.44 15.41 12.31
C THR A 274 -9.80 14.69 12.21
N GLY A 275 -9.88 13.44 11.77
CA GLY A 275 -11.15 12.71 11.64
C GLY A 275 -11.01 11.18 11.59
N MET A 276 -10.13 10.57 12.38
CA MET A 276 -9.96 9.11 12.46
C MET A 276 -9.99 8.57 13.89
N ALA A 277 -10.60 7.40 14.09
CA ALA A 277 -10.53 6.60 15.32
C ALA A 277 -10.34 5.12 15.00
N GLU A 278 -9.69 4.36 15.90
CA GLU A 278 -9.47 2.93 15.75
C GLU A 278 -10.04 2.14 16.93
N LEU A 279 -10.64 0.99 16.61
CA LEU A 279 -11.04 -0.03 17.55
C LEU A 279 -10.40 -1.37 17.16
N ILE A 280 -10.07 -2.20 18.13
CA ILE A 280 -9.31 -3.43 17.95
C ILE A 280 -9.89 -4.57 18.80
N THR A 281 -9.92 -5.78 18.25
CA THR A 281 -10.27 -6.99 19.01
C THR A 281 -9.12 -7.43 19.91
N ASN A 282 -9.40 -8.30 20.88
CA ASN A 282 -8.35 -9.06 21.54
C ASN A 282 -7.50 -9.84 20.50
N PRO A 283 -6.23 -10.15 20.80
CA PRO A 283 -5.41 -11.05 20.01
C PRO A 283 -6.12 -12.39 19.74
N ILE A 284 -6.26 -12.73 18.47
CA ILE A 284 -6.90 -13.93 17.95
C ILE A 284 -5.82 -14.99 17.72
N PRO A 285 -5.83 -16.10 18.46
CA PRO A 285 -5.04 -17.28 18.15
C PRO A 285 -5.74 -18.12 17.06
N LEU A 286 -4.96 -18.79 16.21
CA LEU A 286 -5.47 -19.84 15.31
C LEU A 286 -4.88 -21.19 15.73
N SER A 287 -5.67 -22.25 15.71
CA SER A 287 -5.32 -23.56 16.30
C SER A 287 -4.01 -24.16 15.77
N ASP A 288 -3.69 -23.92 14.50
CA ASP A 288 -2.53 -24.49 13.80
C ASP A 288 -1.39 -23.47 13.58
N HIS A 289 -1.47 -22.27 14.17
CA HIS A 289 -0.50 -21.19 13.98
C HIS A 289 0.02 -20.65 15.31
N THR A 290 1.32 -20.38 15.38
CA THR A 290 1.93 -19.70 16.54
C THR A 290 1.67 -18.20 16.53
N ASP A 291 1.52 -17.64 15.34
CA ASP A 291 1.31 -16.21 15.13
C ASP A 291 -0.13 -15.79 15.48
N LYS A 292 -0.27 -14.59 16.02
CA LYS A 292 -1.55 -13.99 16.38
C LYS A 292 -1.82 -12.75 15.57
N PHE A 293 -3.09 -12.39 15.45
CA PHE A 293 -3.49 -11.11 14.87
C PHE A 293 -4.73 -10.56 15.60
N SER A 294 -5.05 -9.29 15.39
CA SER A 294 -6.32 -8.70 15.80
C SER A 294 -7.00 -8.09 14.59
N LEU A 295 -8.34 -8.07 14.60
CA LEU A 295 -9.12 -7.29 13.64
C LEU A 295 -9.21 -5.84 14.15
N VAL A 296 -8.93 -4.90 13.27
CA VAL A 296 -8.98 -3.45 13.54
C VAL A 296 -10.09 -2.83 12.69
N VAL A 297 -11.03 -2.17 13.35
CA VAL A 297 -12.06 -1.33 12.73
C VAL A 297 -11.58 0.12 12.80
N ARG A 298 -11.31 0.72 11.64
CA ARG A 298 -10.98 2.14 11.50
C ARG A 298 -12.22 2.91 11.07
N LEU A 299 -12.53 3.95 11.81
CA LEU A 299 -13.57 4.94 11.51
C LEU A 299 -12.92 6.19 10.94
N GLU A 300 -13.47 6.71 9.84
CA GLU A 300 -12.93 7.87 9.15
C GLU A 300 -14.04 8.77 8.63
N VAL A 301 -13.98 10.08 8.90
CA VAL A 301 -14.88 11.06 8.29
C VAL A 301 -14.38 11.41 6.89
N VAL A 302 -15.25 11.26 5.89
CA VAL A 302 -14.98 11.57 4.49
C VAL A 302 -16.05 12.51 3.96
N THR A 303 -15.63 13.58 3.29
CA THR A 303 -16.53 14.51 2.60
C THR A 303 -16.53 14.25 1.10
N TYR A 304 -17.61 14.62 0.43
CA TYR A 304 -17.71 14.64 -1.02
C TYR A 304 -18.29 15.98 -1.48
N PRO A 305 -17.92 16.47 -2.67
CA PRO A 305 -18.49 17.68 -3.23
C PRO A 305 -20.02 17.60 -3.28
N SER A 306 -20.67 18.63 -2.76
CA SER A 306 -22.12 18.78 -2.73
C SER A 306 -22.90 17.70 -1.97
N LEU A 307 -22.23 16.96 -1.11
CA LEU A 307 -22.88 16.12 -0.12
C LEU A 307 -23.05 16.92 1.19
N HIS A 308 -24.29 17.16 1.59
CA HIS A 308 -24.63 17.95 2.78
C HIS A 308 -24.03 17.35 4.06
N GLN A 309 -24.22 16.04 4.26
CA GLN A 309 -23.68 15.29 5.40
C GLN A 309 -22.43 14.49 4.99
N PRO A 310 -21.39 14.43 5.82
CA PRO A 310 -20.22 13.63 5.54
C PRO A 310 -20.57 12.15 5.66
N LEU A 311 -19.69 11.31 5.12
CA LEU A 311 -19.75 9.87 5.30
C LEU A 311 -18.82 9.46 6.45
N LEU A 312 -19.33 8.58 7.31
CA LEU A 312 -18.50 7.82 8.24
C LEU A 312 -18.10 6.52 7.56
N LYS A 313 -16.90 6.51 6.97
CA LYS A 313 -16.30 5.34 6.32
C LYS A 313 -15.80 4.36 7.38
N ILE A 314 -15.99 3.07 7.12
CA ILE A 314 -15.38 1.98 7.87
C ILE A 314 -14.34 1.29 7.00
N ASP A 315 -13.17 1.04 7.57
CA ASP A 315 -12.20 0.09 7.03
C ASP A 315 -11.88 -0.98 8.08
N VAL A 316 -11.67 -2.22 7.62
CA VAL A 316 -11.33 -3.35 8.49
C VAL A 316 -10.02 -3.96 8.00
N SER A 317 -9.06 -4.07 8.91
CA SER A 317 -7.71 -4.56 8.64
C SER A 317 -7.23 -5.55 9.70
N LYS A 318 -6.15 -6.28 9.40
CA LYS A 318 -5.46 -7.14 10.37
C LYS A 318 -4.28 -6.39 10.97
N ARG A 319 -4.20 -6.32 12.30
CA ARG A 319 -2.96 -5.98 13.02
C ARG A 319 -2.28 -7.28 13.44
N ARG A 320 -1.07 -7.51 12.94
CA ARG A 320 -0.31 -8.74 13.17
C ARG A 320 0.61 -8.57 14.37
N TRP A 321 0.81 -9.65 15.13
CA TRP A 321 1.56 -9.61 16.38
C TRP A 321 2.84 -10.44 16.28
N LEU A 322 3.92 -9.92 16.85
CA LEU A 322 5.18 -10.63 16.95
C LEU A 322 5.07 -11.82 17.91
N SER A 323 5.50 -13.00 17.45
CA SER A 323 5.66 -14.22 18.25
C SER A 323 7.09 -14.37 18.79
N GLU A 324 8.06 -13.75 18.13
CA GLU A 324 9.45 -13.64 18.55
C GLU A 324 9.97 -12.21 18.27
N LEU A 325 11.16 -11.86 18.75
CA LEU A 325 11.83 -10.61 18.37
C LEU A 325 13.34 -10.88 18.33
N LYS A 326 13.96 -10.60 17.18
CA LYS A 326 15.40 -10.76 17.01
C LYS A 326 16.16 -9.70 17.82
N PRO A 327 17.40 -9.97 18.27
CA PRO A 327 18.23 -8.97 18.92
C PRO A 327 18.35 -7.72 18.05
N ALA A 328 18.31 -6.53 18.66
CA ALA A 328 18.54 -5.30 17.93
C ALA A 328 19.97 -5.29 17.37
N ARG A 329 20.13 -4.95 16.09
CA ARG A 329 21.45 -4.89 15.41
C ARG A 329 21.93 -3.46 15.17
N TYR A 330 20.99 -2.53 15.01
CA TYR A 330 21.19 -1.11 14.74
C TYR A 330 20.00 -0.31 15.28
N ASN A 331 20.01 1.02 15.10
CA ASN A 331 18.87 1.89 15.42
C ASN A 331 17.67 1.53 14.54
N SER A 332 16.90 0.55 15.00
CA SER A 332 15.73 0.03 14.34
C SER A 332 14.56 0.89 14.80
N GLY A 333 13.72 1.33 13.85
CA GLY A 333 12.58 2.20 14.14
C GLY A 333 11.68 1.66 15.26
N ASN A 334 10.95 2.57 15.91
CA ASN A 334 10.06 2.28 17.02
C ASN A 334 9.02 1.19 16.67
N ILE A 335 8.90 0.19 17.54
CA ILE A 335 7.86 -0.84 17.47
C ILE A 335 6.69 -0.42 18.36
N SER A 336 5.49 -0.35 17.79
CA SER A 336 4.27 -0.09 18.56
C SER A 336 3.80 -1.36 19.29
N GLY A 337 3.47 -1.23 20.56
CA GLY A 337 2.92 -2.29 21.40
C GLY A 337 1.53 -1.95 21.93
N PHE A 338 0.79 -2.98 22.34
CA PHE A 338 -0.56 -2.86 22.91
C PHE A 338 -0.73 -3.75 24.14
N VAL A 339 -1.43 -3.23 25.15
CA VAL A 339 -1.90 -4.01 26.31
C VAL A 339 -3.42 -4.14 26.25
N PHE A 340 -3.89 -5.38 26.30
CA PHE A 340 -5.30 -5.76 26.38
C PHE A 340 -5.56 -6.26 27.80
N SER A 341 -6.49 -5.65 28.53
CA SER A 341 -6.81 -6.02 29.91
C SER A 341 -8.28 -6.39 30.03
N ASP A 342 -8.57 -7.47 30.77
CA ASP A 342 -9.93 -7.92 31.03
C ASP A 342 -10.71 -6.96 31.95
N ASP A 343 -10.00 -6.20 32.79
CA ASP A 343 -10.57 -5.12 33.61
C ASP A 343 -11.10 -3.96 32.74
N TYR A 344 -10.66 -3.88 31.48
CA TYR A 344 -10.98 -2.81 30.54
C TYR A 344 -11.56 -3.37 29.24
N SER A 345 -12.85 -3.71 29.27
CA SER A 345 -13.57 -4.22 28.09
C SER A 345 -13.76 -3.20 26.96
N ASP A 346 -13.53 -1.90 27.20
CA ASP A 346 -13.80 -0.80 26.26
C ASP A 346 -12.55 -0.19 25.57
N ARG A 347 -11.34 -0.51 26.02
CA ARG A 347 -10.10 0.12 25.52
C ARG A 347 -8.87 -0.77 25.57
N ALA A 348 -7.93 -0.51 24.69
CA ALA A 348 -6.60 -1.10 24.67
C ALA A 348 -5.55 0.02 24.77
N PHE A 349 -4.44 -0.26 25.44
CA PHE A 349 -3.44 0.76 25.80
C PHE A 349 -2.22 0.66 24.90
N SER A 350 -1.80 1.77 24.29
CA SER A 350 -0.64 1.75 23.38
C SER A 350 0.66 2.07 24.11
N TYR A 351 1.75 1.45 23.71
CA TYR A 351 3.10 1.79 24.16
C TYR A 351 4.13 1.62 23.03
N THR A 352 5.38 1.96 23.30
CA THR A 352 6.46 1.88 22.30
C THR A 352 7.65 1.09 22.83
N VAL A 353 8.31 0.34 21.94
CA VAL A 353 9.62 -0.27 22.17
C VAL A 353 10.58 0.30 21.13
N PHE A 354 11.79 0.67 21.55
CA PHE A 354 12.80 1.25 20.66
C PHE A 354 14.14 0.56 20.88
N SER A 355 15.00 0.58 19.86
CA SER A 355 16.36 0.07 20.01
C SER A 355 17.25 1.13 20.63
N GLN A 356 18.09 0.75 21.59
CA GLN A 356 19.06 1.63 22.23
C GLN A 356 20.46 1.02 22.17
N SER A 357 21.47 1.84 21.86
CA SER A 357 22.87 1.40 21.90
C SER A 357 23.43 1.45 23.32
N GLN A 358 24.19 0.42 23.69
CA GLN A 358 25.03 0.39 24.88
C GLN A 358 26.50 0.25 24.46
N LYS A 359 27.37 1.10 25.00
CA LYS A 359 28.82 0.99 24.83
C LYS A 359 29.38 0.03 25.88
N GLN A 360 29.89 -1.11 25.44
CA GLN A 360 30.77 -1.97 26.25
C GLN A 360 32.09 -2.17 25.49
N GLU A 361 33.21 -1.86 26.13
CA GLU A 361 34.58 -2.25 25.71
C GLU A 361 34.86 -2.09 24.19
N LYS A 362 34.58 -0.91 23.63
CA LYS A 362 34.78 -0.53 22.21
C LYS A 362 33.84 -1.21 21.17
N LYS A 363 32.91 -2.08 21.56
CA LYS A 363 31.82 -2.57 20.67
C LYS A 363 30.47 -1.94 21.07
N LYS A 364 29.72 -1.42 20.10
CA LYS A 364 28.33 -0.96 20.31
C LYS A 364 27.41 -2.18 20.22
N ASN A 365 26.76 -2.53 21.32
CA ASN A 365 25.69 -3.53 21.32
C ASN A 365 24.34 -2.81 21.33
N TRP A 366 23.38 -3.28 20.54
CA TRP A 366 22.03 -2.73 20.49
C TRP A 366 21.06 -3.64 21.25
N LEU A 367 20.15 -3.04 22.01
CA LEU A 367 19.16 -3.76 22.80
C LEU A 367 17.78 -3.13 22.60
N TRP A 368 16.74 -3.97 22.66
CA TRP A 368 15.35 -3.51 22.65
C TRP A 368 14.94 -3.04 24.04
N VAL A 369 14.58 -1.76 24.16
CA VAL A 369 14.20 -1.14 25.42
C VAL A 369 12.74 -0.70 25.36
N VAL A 370 12.01 -0.97 26.45
CA VAL A 370 10.62 -0.53 26.60
C VAL A 370 10.53 0.95 26.90
N GLY A 371 9.56 1.62 26.28
CA GLY A 371 9.28 3.02 26.53
C GLY A 371 8.78 3.30 27.94
N LYS A 372 8.90 4.56 28.35
CA LYS A 372 8.39 5.03 29.66
C LYS A 372 6.86 5.00 29.75
N ASP A 373 6.17 4.95 28.61
CA ASP A 373 4.74 4.65 28.54
C ASP A 373 4.42 3.24 29.06
N PHE A 374 5.18 2.22 28.64
CA PHE A 374 5.00 0.86 29.13
C PHE A 374 5.25 0.75 30.63
N GLU A 375 6.22 1.48 31.17
CA GLU A 375 6.51 1.52 32.61
C GLU A 375 5.32 2.04 33.43
N ALA A 376 4.65 3.08 32.97
CA ALA A 376 3.42 3.58 33.58
C ALA A 376 2.28 2.54 33.50
N LEU A 377 2.08 1.94 32.32
CA LEU A 377 1.07 0.88 32.14
C LEU A 377 1.34 -0.34 33.01
N ARG A 378 2.60 -0.75 33.14
CA ARG A 378 3.04 -1.88 33.97
C ARG A 378 2.63 -1.69 35.42
N ARG A 379 2.84 -0.51 35.99
CA ARG A 379 2.43 -0.20 37.37
C ARG A 379 0.92 -0.23 37.54
N LYS A 380 0.19 0.44 36.64
CA LYS A 380 -1.27 0.59 36.75
C LYS A 380 -2.02 -0.71 36.50
N LEU A 381 -1.57 -1.50 35.53
CA LEU A 381 -2.16 -2.78 35.14
C LEU A 381 -1.50 -3.98 35.83
N LYS A 382 -0.61 -3.74 36.81
CA LYS A 382 0.09 -4.77 37.60
C LYS A 382 0.81 -5.82 36.73
N LEU A 383 1.42 -5.39 35.63
CA LEU A 383 2.17 -6.28 34.74
C LEU A 383 3.52 -6.69 35.38
N PRO A 384 4.09 -7.86 35.01
CA PRO A 384 5.33 -8.36 35.60
C PRO A 384 6.52 -7.41 35.35
N ILE A 385 7.36 -7.22 36.38
CA ILE A 385 8.66 -6.52 36.25
C ILE A 385 9.73 -7.50 35.74
N LYS A 386 9.61 -8.76 36.14
CA LYS A 386 10.53 -9.83 35.79
C LYS A 386 9.78 -11.02 35.19
N THR A 387 10.46 -11.75 34.33
CA THR A 387 10.04 -13.06 33.85
C THR A 387 10.03 -14.10 34.98
N PRO A 388 9.39 -15.27 34.80
CA PRO A 388 9.48 -16.37 35.75
C PRO A 388 10.92 -16.83 36.04
N ASP A 389 11.84 -16.66 35.08
CA ASP A 389 13.28 -16.93 35.22
C ASP A 389 14.10 -15.73 35.76
N ALA A 390 13.43 -14.79 36.44
CA ALA A 390 14.01 -13.62 37.11
C ALA A 390 14.77 -12.61 36.22
N ARG A 391 14.56 -12.65 34.89
CA ARG A 391 15.11 -11.65 33.94
C ARG A 391 14.19 -10.43 33.87
N ASN A 392 14.74 -9.26 33.55
CA ASN A 392 13.93 -8.07 33.33
C ASN A 392 13.07 -8.22 32.06
N ILE A 393 11.88 -7.63 32.06
CA ILE A 393 11.02 -7.57 30.87
C ILE A 393 11.54 -6.50 29.91
N ASP A 394 11.96 -6.94 28.73
CA ASP A 394 12.38 -6.11 27.60
C ASP A 394 11.52 -6.41 26.35
N GLY A 395 11.85 -5.79 25.21
CA GLY A 395 11.11 -6.03 23.96
C GLY A 395 11.07 -7.50 23.53
N GLN A 396 12.14 -8.26 23.80
CA GLN A 396 12.22 -9.68 23.46
C GLN A 396 11.33 -10.53 24.37
N GLN A 397 11.37 -10.28 25.68
CA GLN A 397 10.50 -11.00 26.62
C GLN A 397 9.02 -10.69 26.39
N ILE A 398 8.69 -9.47 25.95
CA ILE A 398 7.33 -9.11 25.55
C ILE A 398 6.89 -9.92 24.33
N ALA A 399 7.70 -9.98 23.27
CA ALA A 399 7.33 -10.74 22.06
C ALA A 399 7.08 -12.23 22.36
N LEU A 400 7.84 -12.81 23.30
CA LEU A 400 7.65 -14.17 23.81
C LEU A 400 6.43 -14.32 24.74
N GLY A 401 5.64 -13.27 24.94
CA GLY A 401 4.44 -13.28 25.79
C GLY A 401 4.72 -13.26 27.29
N LYS A 402 5.97 -13.18 27.75
CA LYS A 402 6.34 -13.26 29.18
C LYS A 402 5.94 -12.03 30.01
N ALA A 403 5.55 -10.95 29.35
CA ALA A 403 4.96 -9.76 30.00
C ALA A 403 3.45 -9.88 30.20
N SER A 404 2.81 -10.90 29.62
CA SER A 404 1.38 -11.15 29.77
C SER A 404 1.07 -11.84 31.10
N THR A 405 -0.17 -11.67 31.57
CA THR A 405 -0.74 -12.34 32.74
C THR A 405 -2.07 -13.00 32.34
N ASP A 406 -2.70 -13.73 33.25
CA ASP A 406 -4.00 -14.36 33.00
C ASP A 406 -5.11 -13.35 32.66
N SER A 407 -4.96 -12.08 33.08
CA SER A 407 -5.95 -11.01 32.87
C SER A 407 -5.49 -9.92 31.88
N CYS A 408 -4.22 -9.99 31.42
CA CYS A 408 -3.65 -8.97 30.54
C CYS A 408 -2.75 -9.57 29.46
N GLN A 409 -3.04 -9.32 28.20
CA GLN A 409 -2.19 -9.69 27.07
C GLN A 409 -1.36 -8.49 26.61
N VAL A 410 -0.04 -8.67 26.56
CA VAL A 410 0.92 -7.63 26.15
C VAL A 410 1.55 -8.05 24.83
N MET A 411 1.30 -7.29 23.76
CA MET A 411 1.70 -7.64 22.40
C MET A 411 2.56 -6.56 21.75
N LEU A 412 3.44 -6.96 20.83
CA LEU A 412 4.20 -6.05 19.94
C LEU A 412 3.76 -6.24 18.49
N THR A 413 3.62 -5.13 17.77
CA THR A 413 3.13 -5.14 16.39
C THR A 413 4.21 -5.68 15.43
N TYR A 414 3.81 -6.59 14.55
CA TYR A 414 4.65 -7.05 13.44
C TYR A 414 4.57 -6.07 12.26
N SER A 415 5.72 -5.67 11.73
CA SER A 415 5.84 -5.01 10.43
C SER A 415 6.86 -5.71 9.55
N ASN A 416 6.59 -5.74 8.24
CA ASN A 416 7.54 -6.30 7.27
C ASN A 416 8.90 -5.59 7.39
N GLY A 417 9.98 -6.35 7.45
CA GLY A 417 11.35 -5.81 7.59
C GLY A 417 11.87 -5.70 9.03
N LEU A 418 11.04 -5.86 10.06
CA LEU A 418 11.52 -6.03 11.46
C LEU A 418 12.08 -7.43 11.72
N GLN A 419 11.64 -8.42 10.94
CA GLN A 419 12.03 -9.83 11.06
C GLN A 419 12.33 -10.44 9.69
N GLU A 420 13.17 -11.47 9.70
CA GLU A 420 13.65 -12.15 8.49
C GLU A 420 12.75 -13.33 8.06
N GLY A 421 11.69 -13.58 8.84
CA GLY A 421 10.63 -14.55 8.58
C GLY A 421 9.33 -13.86 8.11
N ASN A 422 8.61 -14.55 7.23
CA ASN A 422 7.24 -14.15 6.88
C ASN A 422 6.33 -14.55 8.04
N HIS A 423 5.49 -13.62 8.50
CA HIS A 423 4.37 -13.92 9.39
C HIS A 423 3.44 -14.94 8.70
N GLU A 424 3.06 -16.01 9.38
CA GLU A 424 2.27 -17.11 8.78
C GLU A 424 0.89 -16.63 8.30
N ILE A 425 0.38 -15.58 8.94
CA ILE A 425 -0.86 -14.90 8.58
C ILE A 425 -0.55 -13.67 7.73
N ASN A 426 -1.06 -13.65 6.50
CA ASN A 426 -0.90 -12.54 5.57
C ASN A 426 -1.86 -11.37 5.86
N VAL A 427 -1.56 -10.23 5.23
CA VAL A 427 -2.35 -8.99 5.33
C VAL A 427 -3.68 -9.08 4.57
N GLY A 428 -4.64 -8.21 4.91
CA GLY A 428 -5.95 -8.15 4.27
C GLY A 428 -7.02 -8.90 5.03
N VAL A 429 -8.28 -8.46 4.89
CA VAL A 429 -9.46 -9.02 5.56
C VAL A 429 -10.46 -9.42 4.48
N PRO A 430 -10.96 -10.67 4.48
CA PRO A 430 -11.96 -11.13 3.52
C PRO A 430 -13.24 -10.28 3.54
N GLU A 431 -13.92 -10.15 2.40
CA GLU A 431 -15.14 -9.32 2.31
C GLU A 431 -16.27 -9.77 3.25
N ILE A 432 -16.34 -11.07 3.59
CA ILE A 432 -17.40 -11.58 4.48
C ILE A 432 -17.23 -11.04 5.91
N ASP A 433 -16.00 -10.95 6.42
CA ASP A 433 -15.71 -10.42 7.76
C ASP A 433 -15.91 -8.90 7.81
N LYS A 434 -15.61 -8.20 6.71
CA LYS A 434 -15.90 -6.76 6.58
C LYS A 434 -17.41 -6.49 6.59
N LEU A 435 -18.18 -7.32 5.89
CA LEU A 435 -19.63 -7.21 5.83
C LEU A 435 -20.25 -7.49 7.21
N GLU A 436 -19.77 -8.53 7.91
CA GLU A 436 -20.18 -8.84 9.28
C GLU A 436 -19.99 -7.63 10.21
N ALA A 437 -18.78 -7.05 10.21
CA ALA A 437 -18.49 -5.87 11.02
C ALA A 437 -19.44 -4.71 10.68
N PHE A 438 -19.67 -4.46 9.39
CA PHE A 438 -20.57 -3.39 8.95
C PHE A 438 -22.01 -3.60 9.43
N GLU A 439 -22.55 -4.81 9.32
CA GLU A 439 -23.92 -5.14 9.75
C GLU A 439 -24.09 -5.05 11.27
N ALA A 440 -23.09 -5.51 12.04
CA ALA A 440 -23.06 -5.37 13.49
C ALA A 440 -23.02 -3.89 13.91
N ILE A 441 -22.13 -3.09 13.30
CA ILE A 441 -22.01 -1.66 13.56
C ILE A 441 -23.30 -0.93 13.15
N ALA A 442 -23.90 -1.25 12.00
CA ALA A 442 -25.16 -0.64 11.56
C ALA A 442 -26.28 -0.80 12.60
N THR A 443 -26.34 -1.96 13.24
CA THR A 443 -27.32 -2.25 14.31
C THR A 443 -27.08 -1.36 15.54
N ILE A 444 -25.82 -1.15 15.92
CA ILE A 444 -25.44 -0.34 17.09
C ILE A 444 -25.66 1.16 16.83
N LEU A 445 -25.41 1.63 15.60
CA LEU A 445 -25.50 3.06 15.28
C LEU A 445 -26.91 3.53 14.87
N LYS A 446 -27.82 2.60 14.51
CA LYS A 446 -29.20 2.95 14.15
C LYS A 446 -29.94 3.78 15.22
N PRO A 447 -29.87 3.45 16.53
CA PRO A 447 -30.56 4.23 17.56
C PRO A 447 -30.06 5.66 17.75
N ILE A 448 -28.81 5.95 17.35
CA ILE A 448 -28.21 7.29 17.41
C ILE A 448 -28.32 8.05 16.08
N GLY A 449 -29.16 7.56 15.16
CA GLY A 449 -29.59 8.26 13.94
C GLY A 449 -28.72 8.04 12.70
N PHE A 450 -27.69 7.21 12.77
CA PHE A 450 -26.95 6.80 11.58
C PHE A 450 -27.73 5.77 10.78
N LYS A 451 -27.60 5.85 9.46
CA LYS A 451 -28.07 4.82 8.52
C LYS A 451 -26.96 4.42 7.55
N PRO A 452 -26.96 3.18 7.05
CA PRO A 452 -26.13 2.81 5.91
C PRO A 452 -26.31 3.81 4.77
N PHE A 453 -25.21 4.24 4.15
CA PHE A 453 -25.26 5.14 3.01
C PHE A 453 -25.95 4.44 1.83
N ASP A 454 -26.96 5.09 1.24
CA ASP A 454 -27.82 4.57 0.16
C ASP A 454 -27.93 5.50 -1.05
N ASN A 455 -27.32 6.69 -1.02
CA ASN A 455 -27.36 7.67 -2.11
C ASN A 455 -26.31 7.38 -3.20
N TYR A 456 -26.39 6.20 -3.80
CA TYR A 456 -25.54 5.79 -4.92
C TYR A 456 -26.30 4.87 -5.88
N SER A 457 -25.86 4.81 -7.13
CA SER A 457 -26.41 3.91 -8.14
C SER A 457 -25.30 3.35 -9.03
N PRO A 458 -25.34 2.06 -9.38
CA PRO A 458 -24.44 1.52 -10.41
C PRO A 458 -24.77 2.17 -11.75
N ILE A 459 -23.76 2.48 -12.55
CA ILE A 459 -23.96 2.95 -13.92
C ILE A 459 -24.17 1.74 -14.83
N GLU A 460 -25.34 1.68 -15.45
CA GLU A 460 -25.68 0.63 -16.42
C GLU A 460 -25.33 1.08 -17.84
N PHE A 461 -24.41 0.38 -18.48
CA PHE A 461 -24.13 0.54 -19.91
C PHE A 461 -24.89 -0.52 -20.71
N LYS A 462 -25.26 -0.21 -21.97
CA LYS A 462 -25.93 -1.18 -22.85
C LYS A 462 -25.08 -2.44 -23.01
N LYS A 463 -25.73 -3.61 -23.17
CA LYS A 463 -25.04 -4.89 -23.39
C LYS A 463 -24.04 -4.78 -24.55
N GLY A 464 -22.76 -5.09 -24.30
CA GLY A 464 -21.66 -4.92 -25.26
C GLY A 464 -20.94 -3.57 -25.21
N GLU A 465 -21.48 -2.55 -24.54
CA GLU A 465 -20.79 -1.29 -24.24
C GLU A 465 -19.92 -1.37 -22.99
N GLY A 466 -20.09 -2.40 -22.15
CA GLY A 466 -19.20 -2.68 -21.02
C GLY A 466 -17.73 -2.92 -21.43
N HIS A 467 -16.83 -2.94 -20.46
CA HIS A 467 -15.41 -3.22 -20.73
C HIS A 467 -15.23 -4.67 -21.20
N ASN A 468 -14.95 -4.86 -22.50
CA ASN A 468 -14.64 -6.18 -23.03
C ASN A 468 -13.15 -6.47 -22.79
N LEU A 469 -12.85 -7.08 -21.64
CA LEU A 469 -11.48 -7.34 -21.17
C LEU A 469 -10.71 -8.29 -22.10
N ASP A 470 -11.40 -9.14 -22.88
CA ASP A 470 -10.77 -10.25 -23.60
C ASP A 470 -9.87 -9.83 -24.77
N LYS A 471 -10.21 -8.74 -25.48
CA LYS A 471 -9.45 -8.34 -26.67
C LYS A 471 -8.07 -7.75 -26.37
N THR A 472 -7.82 -7.27 -25.15
CA THR A 472 -6.53 -6.68 -24.72
C THR A 472 -5.65 -7.63 -23.88
N LYS A 473 -6.07 -8.89 -23.65
CA LYS A 473 -5.37 -9.84 -22.76
C LYS A 473 -4.06 -10.40 -23.32
N ALA A 474 -3.93 -10.57 -24.64
CA ALA A 474 -2.77 -11.29 -25.21
C ALA A 474 -1.42 -10.61 -24.91
N ALA A 475 -1.32 -9.28 -25.03
CA ALA A 475 -0.07 -8.54 -24.80
C ALA A 475 0.32 -8.45 -23.31
N SER A 476 -0.65 -8.48 -22.40
CA SER A 476 -0.41 -8.30 -20.95
C SER A 476 -0.15 -9.61 -20.20
N ARG A 477 -0.56 -10.76 -20.74
CA ARG A 477 -0.31 -12.11 -20.17
C ARG A 477 1.18 -12.42 -20.00
N MET A 478 1.51 -13.27 -19.03
CA MET A 478 2.86 -13.86 -18.89
C MET A 478 2.80 -15.32 -19.34
N ILE A 479 3.85 -15.77 -20.02
CA ILE A 479 3.99 -17.14 -20.47
C ILE A 479 4.61 -17.99 -19.36
N ASN A 480 4.02 -19.17 -19.13
CA ASN A 480 4.49 -20.13 -18.16
C ASN A 480 5.84 -20.74 -18.55
N SER A 481 6.54 -21.27 -17.55
CA SER A 481 7.92 -21.69 -17.72
C SER A 481 8.15 -22.83 -18.68
N PRO A 482 7.32 -23.90 -18.72
CA PRO A 482 7.50 -24.97 -19.70
C PRO A 482 7.39 -24.48 -21.14
N THR A 483 6.43 -23.59 -21.42
CA THR A 483 6.26 -23.02 -22.76
C THR A 483 7.44 -22.11 -23.12
N LEU A 484 7.83 -21.21 -22.21
CA LEU A 484 8.89 -20.23 -22.47
C LEU A 484 10.29 -20.88 -22.61
N LEU A 485 10.63 -21.84 -21.74
CA LEU A 485 11.89 -22.58 -21.84
C LEU A 485 11.94 -23.45 -23.09
N GLY A 486 10.83 -24.10 -23.44
CA GLY A 486 10.72 -24.89 -24.66
C GLY A 486 10.99 -24.05 -25.91
N ALA A 487 10.34 -22.89 -26.02
CA ALA A 487 10.56 -21.96 -27.12
C ALA A 487 11.99 -21.40 -27.15
N ALA A 488 12.56 -21.06 -25.99
CA ALA A 488 13.94 -20.57 -25.88
C ALA A 488 14.97 -21.61 -26.36
N LEU A 489 14.82 -22.87 -25.94
CA LEU A 489 15.69 -23.97 -26.38
C LEU A 489 15.55 -24.25 -27.88
N GLU A 490 14.32 -24.25 -28.39
CA GLU A 490 14.06 -24.49 -29.80
C GLU A 490 14.69 -23.41 -30.69
N ILE A 491 14.61 -22.13 -30.31
CA ILE A 491 15.28 -21.04 -31.03
C ILE A 491 16.81 -21.16 -30.98
N LEU A 492 17.37 -21.61 -29.85
CA LEU A 492 18.81 -21.83 -29.73
C LEU A 492 19.30 -23.02 -30.57
N GLU A 493 18.44 -24.02 -30.81
CA GLU A 493 18.75 -25.18 -31.65
C GLU A 493 18.55 -24.89 -33.15
N LYS A 494 17.42 -24.28 -33.52
CA LYS A 494 16.96 -24.15 -34.92
C LYS A 494 17.22 -22.77 -35.53
N GLY A 495 17.59 -21.78 -34.73
CA GLY A 495 17.78 -20.39 -35.15
C GLY A 495 16.52 -19.53 -35.06
N GLU A 496 16.73 -18.20 -35.12
CA GLU A 496 15.68 -17.19 -35.09
C GLU A 496 14.78 -17.29 -36.34
N GLY A 497 13.45 -17.16 -36.15
CA GLY A 497 12.46 -17.24 -37.24
C GLY A 497 11.95 -18.66 -37.55
N SER A 498 12.41 -19.69 -36.82
CA SER A 498 11.86 -21.04 -36.91
C SER A 498 10.42 -21.11 -36.36
N VAL A 499 9.58 -21.95 -36.97
CA VAL A 499 8.22 -22.20 -36.48
C VAL A 499 8.32 -23.01 -35.18
N LEU A 500 7.89 -22.39 -34.07
CA LEU A 500 7.89 -23.01 -32.75
C LEU A 500 6.98 -24.25 -32.71
N THR A 501 7.47 -25.33 -32.13
CA THR A 501 6.79 -26.61 -32.02
C THR A 501 5.89 -26.63 -30.76
N PRO A 502 4.59 -26.96 -30.89
CA PRO A 502 3.72 -27.17 -29.74
C PRO A 502 4.31 -28.22 -28.79
N LYS A 503 4.38 -27.88 -27.50
CA LYS A 503 4.89 -28.77 -26.46
C LYS A 503 6.29 -29.35 -26.75
N TYR A 504 7.19 -28.56 -27.33
CA TYR A 504 8.55 -28.98 -27.71
C TYR A 504 9.29 -29.84 -26.66
N LEU A 505 9.15 -29.54 -25.36
CA LEU A 505 9.78 -30.30 -24.27
C LEU A 505 9.25 -31.75 -24.15
N GLU A 506 8.05 -32.08 -24.64
CA GLU A 506 7.51 -33.45 -24.65
C GLU A 506 8.28 -34.39 -25.60
N ASN A 507 9.01 -33.85 -26.59
CA ASN A 507 9.88 -34.64 -27.47
C ASN A 507 11.00 -35.37 -26.68
N PHE A 508 11.26 -34.94 -25.44
CA PHE A 508 12.26 -35.52 -24.53
C PHE A 508 11.63 -36.27 -23.33
N LYS A 509 10.34 -36.64 -23.40
CA LYS A 509 9.60 -37.25 -22.29
C LYS A 509 10.26 -38.50 -21.68
N ASN A 510 11.05 -39.25 -22.44
CA ASN A 510 11.80 -40.42 -21.97
C ASN A 510 13.32 -40.32 -22.25
N LYS A 511 13.86 -39.10 -22.44
CA LYS A 511 15.24 -38.87 -22.87
C LYS A 511 15.92 -37.76 -22.05
N ASP A 512 16.10 -38.00 -20.76
CA ASP A 512 16.67 -37.00 -19.84
C ASP A 512 18.10 -36.61 -20.21
N ASP A 513 18.90 -37.56 -20.71
CA ASP A 513 20.28 -37.29 -21.16
C ASP A 513 20.32 -36.33 -22.36
N GLU A 514 19.35 -36.45 -23.28
CA GLU A 514 19.26 -35.57 -24.44
C GLU A 514 18.84 -34.15 -24.05
N LEU A 515 17.89 -34.01 -23.13
CA LEU A 515 17.49 -32.71 -22.59
C LEU A 515 18.59 -32.07 -21.73
N ASN A 516 19.28 -32.85 -20.90
CA ASN A 516 20.44 -32.39 -20.14
C ASN A 516 21.57 -31.92 -21.07
N ARG A 517 21.80 -32.63 -22.18
CA ARG A 517 22.78 -32.22 -23.20
C ARG A 517 22.42 -30.85 -23.78
N LEU A 518 21.16 -30.64 -24.17
CA LEU A 518 20.70 -29.33 -24.70
C LEU A 518 20.83 -28.21 -23.67
N LEU A 519 20.33 -28.43 -22.44
CA LEU A 519 20.43 -27.45 -21.35
C LEU A 519 21.89 -27.11 -21.04
N THR A 520 22.79 -28.09 -21.04
CA THR A 520 24.21 -27.88 -20.75
C THR A 520 24.89 -27.14 -21.90
N GLN A 521 24.65 -27.56 -23.14
CA GLN A 521 25.24 -26.99 -24.34
C GLN A 521 24.87 -25.51 -24.52
N HIS A 522 23.58 -25.19 -24.36
CA HIS A 522 23.08 -23.87 -24.70
C HIS A 522 22.99 -22.91 -23.51
N ILE A 523 22.71 -23.41 -22.30
CA ILE A 523 22.43 -22.57 -21.12
C ILE A 523 23.46 -22.79 -20.01
N GLY A 524 24.07 -23.98 -19.93
CA GLY A 524 24.97 -24.36 -18.84
C GLY A 524 24.21 -24.87 -17.61
N LEU A 525 23.08 -25.56 -17.82
CA LEU A 525 22.24 -26.14 -16.77
C LEU A 525 22.01 -27.64 -16.99
N THR A 526 21.65 -28.34 -15.92
CA THR A 526 21.09 -29.69 -15.96
C THR A 526 19.74 -29.71 -15.25
N LEU A 527 18.93 -30.74 -15.52
CA LEU A 527 17.66 -30.98 -14.82
C LEU A 527 17.84 -31.06 -13.30
N GLY A 528 18.98 -31.59 -12.82
CA GLY A 528 19.30 -31.65 -11.39
C GLY A 528 19.52 -30.27 -10.75
N ASN A 529 19.81 -29.24 -11.55
CA ASN A 529 19.95 -27.88 -11.06
C ASN A 529 18.61 -27.15 -10.90
N ILE A 530 17.50 -27.68 -11.43
CA ILE A 530 16.20 -27.00 -11.46
C ILE A 530 15.34 -27.49 -10.29
N LEU A 531 14.71 -26.56 -9.56
CA LEU A 531 13.74 -26.91 -8.53
C LEU A 531 12.56 -27.68 -9.15
N GLY A 532 12.30 -28.89 -8.66
CA GLY A 532 11.30 -29.81 -9.24
C GLY A 532 11.78 -30.57 -10.47
N GLY A 533 12.99 -30.29 -10.98
CA GLY A 533 13.62 -30.99 -12.11
C GLY A 533 12.70 -31.10 -13.32
N LYS A 534 12.60 -32.31 -13.89
CA LYS A 534 11.71 -32.58 -15.04
C LYS A 534 10.24 -32.31 -14.75
N LYS A 535 9.78 -32.52 -13.50
CA LYS A 535 8.37 -32.32 -13.13
C LYS A 535 7.93 -30.86 -13.31
N ALA A 536 8.85 -29.91 -13.12
CA ALA A 536 8.59 -28.48 -13.32
C ALA A 536 8.45 -28.10 -14.81
N LEU A 537 8.91 -28.97 -15.73
CA LEU A 537 8.94 -28.72 -17.18
C LEU A 537 7.84 -29.47 -17.95
N GLN A 538 6.95 -30.18 -17.25
CA GLN A 538 5.90 -30.98 -17.86
C GLN A 538 4.58 -30.21 -17.95
N PHE A 539 3.90 -30.34 -19.09
CA PHE A 539 2.51 -29.92 -19.20
C PHE A 539 1.62 -30.89 -18.41
N ARG A 540 0.71 -30.33 -17.60
CA ARG A 540 -0.24 -31.06 -16.74
C ARG A 540 -1.60 -30.39 -16.85
N TYR A 541 -2.62 -30.97 -16.23
CA TYR A 541 -3.97 -30.36 -16.16
C TYR A 541 -3.91 -28.86 -15.78
N LYS A 542 -3.09 -28.52 -14.77
CA LYS A 542 -2.89 -27.15 -14.28
C LYS A 542 -1.93 -26.28 -15.11
N VAL A 543 -1.08 -26.87 -15.95
CA VAL A 543 -0.05 -26.15 -16.72
C VAL A 543 -0.19 -26.52 -18.19
N LYS A 544 -1.02 -25.76 -18.90
CA LYS A 544 -1.31 -25.96 -20.33
C LYS A 544 -0.21 -25.37 -21.20
N CYS A 545 -0.09 -25.87 -22.42
CA CYS A 545 0.79 -25.29 -23.44
C CYS A 545 0.22 -23.93 -23.88
N GLN A 546 1.03 -22.87 -23.78
CA GLN A 546 0.63 -21.49 -24.10
C GLN A 546 1.26 -20.99 -25.41
N LEU A 547 1.50 -21.88 -26.38
CA LEU A 547 2.22 -21.49 -27.59
C LEU A 547 1.46 -20.45 -28.43
N GLU A 548 0.14 -20.59 -28.57
CA GLU A 548 -0.66 -19.62 -29.32
C GLU A 548 -0.73 -18.27 -28.59
N ASP A 549 -0.81 -18.25 -27.26
CA ASP A 549 -0.67 -17.03 -26.46
C ASP A 549 0.70 -16.37 -26.66
N LEU A 550 1.78 -17.17 -26.68
CA LEU A 550 3.14 -16.68 -26.92
C LEU A 550 3.28 -16.05 -28.30
N LYS A 551 2.75 -16.69 -29.36
CA LYS A 551 2.76 -16.11 -30.72
C LYS A 551 2.00 -14.80 -30.79
N ALA A 552 0.80 -14.75 -30.21
CA ALA A 552 0.00 -13.53 -30.14
C ALA A 552 0.73 -12.41 -29.38
N MET A 553 1.45 -12.75 -28.30
CA MET A 553 2.24 -11.79 -27.54
C MET A 553 3.44 -11.26 -28.33
N ILE A 554 4.17 -12.11 -29.05
CA ILE A 554 5.31 -11.69 -29.88
C ILE A 554 4.85 -10.68 -30.95
N GLN A 555 3.76 -10.99 -31.64
CA GLN A 555 3.17 -10.09 -32.63
C GLN A 555 2.74 -8.76 -31.99
N ALA A 556 2.03 -8.80 -30.87
CA ALA A 556 1.59 -7.60 -30.17
C ALA A 556 2.76 -6.76 -29.61
N ASN A 557 3.89 -7.38 -29.28
CA ASN A 557 5.10 -6.68 -28.87
C ASN A 557 5.75 -5.93 -30.04
N GLN A 558 5.83 -6.57 -31.21
CA GLN A 558 6.38 -5.99 -32.45
C GLN A 558 5.54 -4.80 -32.92
N GLU A 559 4.23 -4.99 -33.07
CA GLU A 559 3.30 -3.92 -33.47
C GLU A 559 3.37 -2.70 -32.53
N ALA A 560 3.57 -2.95 -31.24
CA ALA A 560 3.69 -1.88 -30.27
C ALA A 560 5.01 -1.11 -30.35
N MET A 561 6.13 -1.79 -30.60
CA MET A 561 7.42 -1.13 -30.80
C MET A 561 7.41 -0.29 -32.06
N ASP A 562 6.88 -0.82 -33.16
CA ASP A 562 6.75 -0.10 -34.43
C ASP A 562 5.90 1.18 -34.28
N ARG A 563 4.84 1.11 -33.46
CA ARG A 563 3.98 2.27 -33.15
C ARG A 563 4.67 3.31 -32.26
N LEU A 564 5.40 2.89 -31.22
CA LEU A 564 6.02 3.82 -30.25
C LEU A 564 7.30 4.46 -30.80
N TYR A 565 8.04 3.71 -31.61
CA TYR A 565 9.40 4.01 -32.06
C TYR A 565 9.51 3.84 -33.58
N THR A 566 8.61 4.52 -34.30
CA THR A 566 8.52 4.41 -35.76
C THR A 566 9.83 4.79 -36.44
N ASN A 567 10.40 3.87 -37.21
CA ASN A 567 11.69 4.01 -37.89
C ASN A 567 12.90 4.20 -36.96
N GLU A 568 12.78 3.97 -35.65
CA GLU A 568 13.92 4.00 -34.73
C GLU A 568 14.45 2.57 -34.51
N LYS A 569 15.77 2.38 -34.60
CA LYS A 569 16.40 1.12 -34.24
C LYS A 569 16.62 1.07 -32.73
N LEU A 570 15.94 0.19 -32.01
CA LEU A 570 16.06 0.08 -30.57
C LEU A 570 17.28 -0.75 -30.15
N LEU A 571 17.98 -0.31 -29.10
CA LEU A 571 19.09 -1.05 -28.48
C LEU A 571 18.72 -1.42 -27.04
N LEU A 572 18.82 -2.70 -26.69
CA LEU A 572 18.78 -3.19 -25.31
C LEU A 572 20.19 -3.61 -24.89
N VAL A 573 20.72 -2.95 -23.87
CA VAL A 573 22.01 -3.27 -23.25
C VAL A 573 21.77 -3.99 -21.93
N VAL A 574 22.25 -5.22 -21.81
CA VAL A 574 22.23 -5.97 -20.54
C VAL A 574 23.57 -5.80 -19.84
N PHE A 575 23.55 -5.22 -18.64
CA PHE A 575 24.68 -5.21 -17.72
C PHE A 575 24.59 -6.37 -16.75
N TYR A 576 25.67 -7.12 -16.58
CA TYR A 576 25.66 -8.31 -15.74
C TYR A 576 26.98 -8.49 -14.98
N GLU A 577 26.91 -9.10 -13.80
CA GLU A 577 28.11 -9.50 -13.03
C GLU A 577 28.81 -10.70 -13.66
N GLU A 578 30.15 -10.74 -13.63
CA GLU A 578 30.97 -11.72 -14.36
C GLU A 578 30.56 -13.19 -14.13
N HIS A 579 30.15 -13.55 -12.91
CA HIS A 579 29.75 -14.91 -12.53
C HIS A 579 28.34 -15.33 -12.99
N LEU A 580 27.54 -14.45 -13.61
CA LEU A 580 26.14 -14.71 -14.00
C LEU A 580 25.98 -15.21 -15.45
N GLN A 581 26.92 -16.01 -15.96
CA GLN A 581 26.93 -16.45 -17.35
C GLN A 581 25.70 -17.29 -17.73
N THR A 582 25.25 -18.15 -16.81
CA THR A 582 24.08 -19.03 -17.02
C THR A 582 22.80 -18.21 -17.12
N GLU A 583 22.60 -17.29 -16.18
CA GLU A 583 21.48 -16.35 -16.14
C GLU A 583 21.47 -15.47 -17.39
N LEU A 584 22.64 -14.99 -17.83
CA LEU A 584 22.77 -14.18 -19.04
C LEU A 584 22.32 -14.93 -20.29
N LYS A 585 22.82 -16.17 -20.51
CA LYS A 585 22.43 -16.99 -21.67
C LYS A 585 20.92 -17.22 -21.72
N LEU A 586 20.33 -17.52 -20.57
CA LEU A 586 18.89 -17.73 -20.43
C LEU A 586 18.09 -16.45 -20.73
N LEU A 587 18.52 -15.32 -20.18
CA LEU A 587 17.93 -14.01 -20.43
C LEU A 587 18.00 -13.62 -21.92
N GLN A 588 19.15 -13.79 -22.57
CA GLN A 588 19.30 -13.51 -24.01
C GLN A 588 18.34 -14.36 -24.86
N ALA A 589 18.20 -15.65 -24.53
CA ALA A 589 17.28 -16.53 -25.23
C ALA A 589 15.82 -16.09 -25.07
N ILE A 590 15.41 -15.72 -23.85
CA ILE A 590 14.06 -15.23 -23.57
C ILE A 590 13.80 -13.90 -24.30
N ILE A 591 14.75 -12.97 -24.32
CA ILE A 591 14.62 -11.71 -25.06
C ILE A 591 14.40 -11.97 -26.55
N ARG A 592 15.18 -12.87 -27.16
CA ARG A 592 15.02 -13.27 -28.56
C ARG A 592 13.68 -13.92 -28.85
N VAL A 593 13.17 -14.75 -27.93
CA VAL A 593 11.83 -15.34 -28.06
C VAL A 593 10.76 -14.24 -28.07
N LEU A 594 10.79 -13.34 -27.09
CA LEU A 594 9.69 -12.40 -26.83
C LEU A 594 9.67 -11.19 -27.77
N TRP A 595 10.83 -10.80 -28.31
CA TRP A 595 11.00 -9.56 -29.09
C TRP A 595 11.65 -9.78 -30.46
N GLY A 596 12.31 -10.92 -30.69
CA GLY A 596 12.98 -11.23 -31.94
C GLY A 596 13.94 -10.12 -32.38
N GLY A 597 13.92 -9.81 -33.68
CA GLY A 597 14.73 -8.75 -34.28
C GLY A 597 14.22 -7.32 -34.06
N ALA A 598 13.13 -7.12 -33.31
CA ALA A 598 12.60 -5.77 -33.04
C ALA A 598 13.57 -4.92 -32.20
N ILE A 599 14.49 -5.56 -31.47
CA ILE A 599 15.45 -4.89 -30.59
C ILE A 599 16.84 -5.49 -30.82
N GLU A 600 17.82 -4.61 -31.04
CA GLU A 600 19.23 -5.00 -31.05
C GLU A 600 19.69 -5.30 -29.61
N LEU A 601 20.31 -6.46 -29.39
CA LEU A 601 20.78 -6.87 -28.07
C LEU A 601 22.29 -6.72 -27.94
N MET A 602 22.73 -5.97 -26.93
CA MET A 602 24.12 -5.86 -26.51
C MET A 602 24.26 -6.34 -25.07
N VAL A 603 25.39 -6.97 -24.76
CA VAL A 603 25.71 -7.40 -23.40
C VAL A 603 27.05 -6.82 -22.99
N ASN A 604 27.12 -6.26 -21.78
CA ASN A 604 28.33 -5.67 -21.22
C ASN A 604 28.50 -6.14 -19.78
N ARG A 605 29.75 -6.28 -19.35
CA ARG A 605 30.03 -6.50 -17.92
C ARG A 605 29.63 -5.26 -17.14
N LEU A 606 29.05 -5.48 -15.96
CA LEU A 606 28.79 -4.41 -15.01
C LEU A 606 30.12 -3.72 -14.66
N PRO A 607 30.22 -2.37 -14.73
CA PRO A 607 31.46 -1.69 -14.40
C PRO A 607 31.87 -1.98 -12.96
N LYS A 608 33.17 -2.11 -12.72
CA LYS A 608 33.70 -2.28 -11.36
C LYS A 608 33.28 -1.09 -10.50
N GLU A 609 33.14 -1.33 -9.20
CA GLU A 609 32.88 -0.27 -8.20
C GLU A 609 31.50 0.40 -8.30
N THR A 610 30.55 -0.19 -9.05
CA THR A 610 29.18 0.35 -9.22
C THR A 610 28.13 -0.34 -8.36
N HIS A 611 28.32 -1.63 -8.08
CA HIS A 611 27.47 -2.46 -7.22
C HIS A 611 28.33 -3.31 -6.29
N GLY A 612 27.79 -3.62 -5.11
CA GLY A 612 28.47 -4.32 -4.03
C GLY A 612 28.16 -3.72 -2.65
N PRO A 613 28.55 -4.41 -1.57
CA PRO A 613 28.44 -3.89 -0.21
C PRO A 613 29.23 -2.59 -0.03
N LYS A 614 28.70 -1.69 0.79
CA LYS A 614 29.28 -0.37 1.07
C LYS A 614 30.77 -0.47 1.44
N GLU A 615 31.14 -1.43 2.28
CA GLU A 615 32.51 -1.57 2.81
C GLU A 615 33.52 -2.02 1.76
N LEU A 616 33.05 -2.60 0.65
CA LEU A 616 33.90 -3.11 -0.43
C LEU A 616 34.04 -2.11 -1.59
N LEU A 617 33.38 -0.96 -1.50
CA LEU A 617 33.34 0.02 -2.57
C LEU A 617 34.10 1.31 -2.19
N PRO A 618 34.64 2.04 -3.19
CA PRO A 618 35.35 3.29 -2.93
C PRO A 618 34.49 4.31 -2.18
N GLY A 619 35.11 5.01 -1.24
CA GLY A 619 34.44 6.04 -0.44
C GLY A 619 33.49 5.49 0.63
N ALA A 620 33.71 4.28 1.14
CA ALA A 620 32.87 3.66 2.18
C ALA A 620 32.60 4.60 3.38
N ASP A 621 33.57 5.43 3.75
CA ASP A 621 33.47 6.36 4.88
C ASP A 621 32.79 7.71 4.54
N LEU A 622 32.47 7.96 3.27
CA LEU A 622 31.87 9.22 2.80
C LEU A 622 30.35 9.26 3.04
N LYS A 623 29.77 10.47 2.96
CA LYS A 623 28.30 10.65 3.01
C LYS A 623 27.62 10.08 1.75
N ALA A 624 26.31 9.83 1.82
CA ALA A 624 25.60 9.13 0.74
C ALA A 624 25.70 9.89 -0.61
N LYS A 625 25.55 11.23 -0.63
CA LYS A 625 25.74 12.04 -1.85
C LYS A 625 27.14 11.91 -2.47
N GLU A 626 28.17 11.83 -1.64
CA GLU A 626 29.56 11.69 -2.09
C GLU A 626 29.84 10.27 -2.60
N ARG A 627 29.32 9.23 -1.92
CA ARG A 627 29.38 7.85 -2.41
C ARG A 627 28.64 7.69 -3.72
N ALA A 628 27.45 8.27 -3.84
CA ALA A 628 26.68 8.28 -5.07
C ALA A 628 27.47 8.90 -6.23
N SER A 629 28.18 10.00 -5.98
CA SER A 629 29.04 10.64 -6.97
C SER A 629 30.17 9.72 -7.45
N LYS A 630 30.77 8.94 -6.54
CA LYS A 630 31.78 7.91 -6.89
C LYS A 630 31.23 6.79 -7.76
N ARG A 631 29.99 6.34 -7.53
CA ARG A 631 29.34 5.34 -8.39
C ARG A 631 29.08 5.90 -9.79
N ILE A 632 28.64 7.15 -9.90
CA ILE A 632 28.42 7.82 -11.20
C ILE A 632 29.74 7.98 -11.96
N GLU A 633 30.82 8.34 -11.26
CA GLU A 633 32.18 8.41 -11.84
C GLU A 633 32.61 7.06 -12.43
N ALA A 634 32.38 5.95 -11.71
CA ALA A 634 32.68 4.60 -12.19
C ALA A 634 31.88 4.19 -13.45
N TRP A 635 30.65 4.68 -13.60
CA TRP A 635 29.84 4.45 -14.81
C TRP A 635 30.30 5.29 -16.01
N THR A 636 30.83 6.50 -15.77
CA THR A 636 31.06 7.54 -16.78
C THR A 636 31.80 7.07 -18.05
N PRO A 637 32.93 6.31 -17.98
CA PRO A 637 33.66 5.88 -19.17
C PRO A 637 32.80 5.08 -20.15
N LEU A 638 31.98 4.18 -19.62
CA LEU A 638 31.11 3.32 -20.41
C LEU A 638 29.88 4.08 -20.90
N VAL A 639 29.26 4.89 -20.04
CA VAL A 639 28.04 5.62 -20.41
C VAL A 639 28.33 6.66 -21.51
N ASN A 640 29.50 7.29 -21.49
CA ASN A 640 29.94 8.16 -22.60
C ASN A 640 30.04 7.40 -23.94
N GLN A 641 30.46 6.13 -23.94
CA GLN A 641 30.48 5.32 -25.16
C GLN A 641 29.07 5.00 -25.66
N LEU A 642 28.09 4.81 -24.77
CA LEU A 642 26.69 4.61 -25.15
C LEU A 642 26.10 5.88 -25.75
N ALA A 643 26.35 7.05 -25.14
CA ALA A 643 25.88 8.33 -25.64
C ALA A 643 26.33 8.63 -27.08
N LEU A 644 27.53 8.18 -27.46
CA LEU A 644 28.06 8.35 -28.83
C LEU A 644 27.29 7.57 -29.90
N ARG A 645 26.54 6.53 -29.53
CA ARG A 645 25.80 5.69 -30.50
C ARG A 645 24.59 6.42 -31.11
N LYS A 646 24.09 7.49 -30.45
CA LYS A 646 22.92 8.27 -30.89
C LYS A 646 21.72 7.37 -31.27
N GLN A 647 21.51 6.31 -30.49
CA GLN A 647 20.48 5.31 -30.70
C GLN A 647 19.63 5.20 -29.43
N ARG A 648 18.31 5.03 -29.57
CA ARG A 648 17.40 4.84 -28.43
C ARG A 648 17.79 3.58 -27.66
N THR A 649 18.23 3.80 -26.42
CA THR A 649 18.87 2.75 -25.62
C THR A 649 18.08 2.46 -24.34
N PHE A 650 17.81 1.17 -24.13
CA PHE A 650 17.26 0.61 -22.91
C PHE A 650 18.36 -0.20 -22.21
N CYS A 651 18.44 -0.10 -20.89
CA CYS A 651 19.45 -0.75 -20.08
C CYS A 651 18.80 -1.64 -19.03
N LEU A 652 19.15 -2.92 -19.04
CA LEU A 652 18.74 -3.88 -18.03
C LEU A 652 19.95 -4.26 -17.16
N VAL A 653 19.93 -3.86 -15.89
CA VAL A 653 21.03 -4.10 -14.95
C VAL A 653 20.70 -5.33 -14.11
N MET A 654 21.40 -6.43 -14.38
CA MET A 654 21.30 -7.68 -13.63
C MET A 654 22.38 -7.73 -12.54
N ALA A 655 22.01 -7.34 -11.33
CA ALA A 655 22.89 -7.27 -10.16
C ALA A 655 22.24 -7.93 -8.94
N ARG A 656 23.07 -8.50 -8.07
CA ARG A 656 22.62 -9.09 -6.81
C ARG A 656 22.20 -8.02 -5.82
N GLU A 657 21.22 -8.35 -4.99
CA GLU A 657 20.87 -7.56 -3.81
C GLU A 657 21.70 -7.98 -2.58
N TRP A 658 22.12 -9.25 -2.56
CA TRP A 658 22.87 -9.88 -1.46
C TRP A 658 24.19 -10.45 -1.97
N TYR A 659 25.26 -10.12 -1.26
CA TYR A 659 26.63 -10.54 -1.49
C TYR A 659 27.10 -11.53 -0.41
N ALA A 660 28.37 -11.95 -0.46
CA ALA A 660 28.96 -12.84 0.54
C ALA A 660 28.74 -12.31 1.97
N ASP A 661 28.65 -13.24 2.93
CA ASP A 661 28.37 -12.95 4.35
C ASP A 661 27.02 -12.23 4.58
N ASN A 662 26.04 -12.45 3.69
CA ASN A 662 24.73 -11.80 3.71
C ASN A 662 24.82 -10.26 3.76
N LYS A 663 25.85 -9.66 3.14
CA LYS A 663 25.95 -8.22 3.02
C LYS A 663 25.04 -7.69 1.92
N HIS A 664 24.28 -6.65 2.23
CA HIS A 664 23.38 -6.00 1.27
C HIS A 664 24.16 -5.09 0.31
N ASP A 665 23.66 -4.90 -0.91
CA ASP A 665 24.13 -3.88 -1.85
C ASP A 665 24.06 -2.46 -1.23
N ASP A 666 25.04 -1.59 -1.47
CA ASP A 666 24.97 -0.21 -0.98
C ASP A 666 23.72 0.49 -1.55
N ARG A 667 22.95 1.17 -0.69
CA ARG A 667 21.63 1.72 -1.06
C ARG A 667 21.72 2.82 -2.12
N VAL A 668 22.87 3.49 -2.24
CA VAL A 668 23.13 4.47 -3.31
C VAL A 668 23.37 3.84 -4.68
N ASN A 669 23.73 2.55 -4.77
CA ASN A 669 24.19 1.94 -6.03
C ASN A 669 23.10 1.97 -7.12
N LYS A 670 21.88 1.46 -6.83
CA LYS A 670 20.77 1.46 -7.79
C LYS A 670 20.38 2.90 -8.24
N PRO A 671 20.14 3.88 -7.33
CA PRO A 671 19.88 5.27 -7.70
C PRO A 671 20.99 5.90 -8.54
N SER A 672 22.27 5.66 -8.21
CA SER A 672 23.42 6.20 -8.94
C SER A 672 23.58 5.58 -10.32
N SER A 673 23.40 4.26 -10.45
CA SER A 673 23.43 3.56 -11.73
C SER A 673 22.36 4.11 -12.67
N ARG A 674 21.12 4.26 -12.17
CA ARG A 674 20.03 4.86 -12.95
C ARG A 674 20.33 6.31 -13.33
N GLN A 675 20.82 7.11 -12.38
CA GLN A 675 21.19 8.50 -12.64
C GLN A 675 22.27 8.59 -13.72
N ALA A 676 23.35 7.81 -13.62
CA ALA A 676 24.45 7.85 -14.58
C ALA A 676 23.97 7.52 -16.00
N LEU A 677 23.27 6.39 -16.15
CA LEU A 677 22.76 5.91 -17.44
C LEU A 677 21.72 6.87 -18.07
N ALA A 678 20.78 7.38 -17.27
CA ALA A 678 19.75 8.30 -17.75
C ALA A 678 20.29 9.69 -18.05
N LYS A 679 21.07 10.28 -17.13
CA LYS A 679 21.59 11.65 -17.24
C LYS A 679 22.61 11.81 -18.37
N ILE A 680 23.51 10.85 -18.54
CA ILE A 680 24.66 10.99 -19.45
C ILE A 680 24.34 10.41 -20.85
N ALA A 681 23.59 9.31 -20.93
CA ALA A 681 23.31 8.62 -22.21
C ALA A 681 21.83 8.55 -22.59
N ASP A 682 20.94 9.27 -21.91
CA ASP A 682 19.50 9.31 -22.24
C ASP A 682 18.85 7.91 -22.26
N CYS A 683 19.34 7.01 -21.39
CA CYS A 683 18.92 5.62 -21.36
C CYS A 683 17.72 5.39 -20.44
N CYS A 684 16.81 4.52 -20.87
CA CYS A 684 15.81 3.93 -19.97
C CYS A 684 16.45 2.80 -19.15
N VAL A 685 16.18 2.68 -17.84
CA VAL A 685 16.93 1.76 -16.96
C VAL A 685 16.00 0.95 -16.07
N GLN A 686 16.15 -0.37 -16.10
CA GLN A 686 15.48 -1.28 -15.18
C GLN A 686 16.45 -2.30 -14.56
N PHE A 687 16.11 -2.80 -13.37
CA PHE A 687 16.91 -3.77 -12.64
C PHE A 687 16.28 -5.16 -12.67
N LEU A 688 17.13 -6.20 -12.70
CA LEU A 688 16.72 -7.59 -12.65
C LEU A 688 17.53 -8.35 -11.60
N LEU A 689 16.85 -9.03 -10.67
CA LEU A 689 17.53 -9.93 -9.76
C LEU A 689 17.90 -11.25 -10.46
N PRO A 690 19.11 -11.79 -10.23
CA PRO A 690 19.52 -13.11 -10.72
C PRO A 690 18.58 -14.25 -10.29
N ILE A 691 18.83 -15.46 -10.81
CA ILE A 691 18.06 -16.64 -10.42
C ILE A 691 18.28 -16.95 -8.93
N GLU A 692 17.19 -17.13 -8.20
CA GLU A 692 17.25 -17.51 -6.79
C GLU A 692 17.66 -18.99 -6.63
N LYS A 693 18.43 -19.25 -5.58
CA LYS A 693 18.81 -20.60 -5.16
C LYS A 693 18.10 -20.99 -3.87
N THR A 694 17.69 -22.25 -3.75
CA THR A 694 17.21 -22.80 -2.47
C THR A 694 18.34 -22.87 -1.45
N LYS A 695 18.07 -22.55 -0.18
CA LYS A 695 19.10 -22.53 0.88
C LYS A 695 19.79 -23.89 1.05
N GLU A 696 19.02 -24.99 1.06
CA GLU A 696 19.50 -26.34 1.38
C GLU A 696 20.27 -27.00 0.23
N LYS A 697 19.69 -27.05 -0.97
CA LYS A 697 20.21 -27.84 -2.11
C LYS A 697 20.87 -26.99 -3.20
N GLN A 698 20.89 -25.67 -3.04
CA GLN A 698 21.39 -24.72 -4.03
C GLN A 698 20.79 -24.90 -5.44
N VAL A 699 19.57 -25.45 -5.55
CA VAL A 699 18.85 -25.60 -6.81
C VAL A 699 18.14 -24.30 -7.20
N LEU A 700 17.96 -24.09 -8.49
CA LEU A 700 17.50 -22.86 -9.13
C LEU A 700 15.98 -22.79 -9.23
N LYS A 701 15.40 -21.65 -8.86
CA LYS A 701 13.97 -21.35 -9.01
C LYS A 701 13.68 -20.63 -10.33
N LEU A 702 13.54 -21.39 -11.41
CA LEU A 702 13.37 -20.83 -12.76
C LEU A 702 12.05 -20.06 -12.94
N ASP A 703 10.94 -20.56 -12.37
CA ASP A 703 9.61 -19.96 -12.57
C ASP A 703 9.58 -18.49 -12.12
N ASN A 704 10.08 -18.23 -10.91
CA ASN A 704 10.19 -16.87 -10.37
C ASN A 704 11.08 -15.97 -11.25
N PHE A 705 12.18 -16.52 -11.78
CA PHE A 705 13.07 -15.76 -12.64
C PHE A 705 12.40 -15.42 -13.98
N PHE A 706 11.70 -16.35 -14.62
CA PHE A 706 11.00 -16.10 -15.89
C PHE A 706 9.89 -15.07 -15.75
N HIS A 707 9.14 -15.12 -14.66
CA HIS A 707 8.15 -14.09 -14.34
C HIS A 707 8.82 -12.73 -14.17
N ARG A 708 9.92 -12.64 -13.39
CA ARG A 708 10.68 -11.39 -13.20
C ARG A 708 11.26 -10.85 -14.50
N VAL A 709 11.79 -11.71 -15.39
CA VAL A 709 12.32 -11.30 -16.69
C VAL A 709 11.22 -10.69 -17.56
N GLN A 710 10.09 -11.38 -17.70
CA GLN A 710 8.95 -10.87 -18.48
C GLN A 710 8.44 -9.54 -17.91
N ALA A 711 8.29 -9.45 -16.59
CA ALA A 711 7.86 -8.22 -15.92
C ALA A 711 8.86 -7.07 -16.13
N ALA A 712 10.16 -7.30 -15.91
CA ALA A 712 11.20 -6.30 -16.06
C ALA A 712 11.32 -5.78 -17.50
N LEU A 713 11.24 -6.67 -18.50
CA LEU A 713 11.26 -6.28 -19.92
C LEU A 713 10.02 -5.46 -20.30
N LYS A 714 8.84 -5.86 -19.86
CA LYS A 714 7.61 -5.10 -20.14
C LYS A 714 7.62 -3.74 -19.44
N ASP A 715 8.07 -3.66 -18.19
CA ASP A 715 8.17 -2.37 -17.48
C ASP A 715 9.19 -1.46 -18.18
N LEU A 716 10.37 -1.98 -18.53
CA LEU A 716 11.42 -1.24 -19.23
C LEU A 716 11.01 -0.77 -20.64
N LEU A 717 10.36 -1.61 -21.44
CA LEU A 717 10.07 -1.31 -22.85
C LEU A 717 8.68 -0.71 -23.08
N PHE A 718 7.75 -0.85 -22.14
CA PHE A 718 6.40 -0.28 -22.26
C PHE A 718 6.14 0.83 -21.24
N ALA A 719 6.41 0.61 -19.96
CA ALA A 719 6.11 1.62 -18.95
C ALA A 719 7.00 2.85 -19.08
N HIS A 720 8.30 2.67 -19.36
CA HIS A 720 9.24 3.77 -19.58
C HIS A 720 9.04 4.48 -20.93
N SER A 721 8.17 3.95 -21.79
CA SER A 721 7.72 4.61 -23.02
C SER A 721 6.35 5.29 -22.86
N GLY A 722 5.74 5.21 -21.68
CA GLY A 722 4.38 5.73 -21.45
C GLY A 722 3.30 5.02 -22.27
N ARG A 723 3.52 3.74 -22.64
CA ARG A 723 2.64 3.00 -23.57
C ARG A 723 1.23 2.82 -23.01
N ILE A 724 0.25 3.23 -23.79
CA ILE A 724 -1.16 2.88 -23.60
C ILE A 724 -1.74 2.42 -24.94
N ASP A 725 -2.55 1.38 -24.88
CA ASP A 725 -3.19 0.81 -26.07
C ASP A 725 -4.61 1.32 -26.22
N ASN A 726 -5.02 1.47 -27.48
CA ASN A 726 -6.39 1.74 -27.92
C ASN A 726 -7.00 3.04 -27.33
N VAL A 727 -6.22 4.11 -27.23
CA VAL A 727 -6.68 5.39 -26.64
C VAL A 727 -7.81 5.99 -27.49
N LYS A 728 -7.61 6.07 -28.82
CA LYS A 728 -8.60 6.58 -29.76
C LYS A 728 -9.92 5.80 -29.68
N GLU A 729 -9.86 4.48 -29.67
CA GLU A 729 -11.02 3.61 -29.60
C GLU A 729 -11.77 3.78 -28.28
N LYS A 730 -11.08 4.02 -27.16
CA LYS A 730 -11.72 4.35 -25.87
C LYS A 730 -12.46 5.67 -25.96
N VAL A 731 -11.83 6.72 -26.50
CA VAL A 731 -12.46 8.04 -26.68
C VAL A 731 -13.66 7.94 -27.61
N ASP A 732 -13.50 7.31 -28.77
CA ASP A 732 -14.58 7.13 -29.76
C ASP A 732 -15.74 6.31 -29.21
N LYS A 733 -15.46 5.28 -28.40
CA LYS A 733 -16.48 4.44 -27.77
C LYS A 733 -17.31 5.23 -26.75
N TRP A 734 -16.63 5.91 -25.83
CA TRP A 734 -17.29 6.56 -24.69
C TRP A 734 -17.90 7.91 -25.05
N LEU A 735 -17.32 8.63 -26.01
CA LEU A 735 -17.80 9.93 -26.48
C LEU A 735 -18.41 9.86 -27.88
N LYS A 736 -18.96 8.70 -28.25
CA LYS A 736 -19.57 8.45 -29.58
C LYS A 736 -20.69 9.43 -29.93
N ASP A 737 -21.40 9.91 -28.92
CA ASP A 737 -22.56 10.80 -29.06
C ASP A 737 -22.13 12.27 -29.25
N ILE A 738 -20.82 12.56 -29.09
CA ILE A 738 -20.21 13.88 -29.32
C ILE A 738 -19.63 13.92 -30.73
N ASN A 739 -19.77 15.07 -31.41
CA ASN A 739 -19.16 15.31 -32.72
C ASN A 739 -17.65 15.10 -32.66
N ALA A 740 -17.08 14.46 -33.69
CA ALA A 740 -15.66 14.09 -33.70
C ALA A 740 -14.71 15.30 -33.50
N GLU A 741 -15.08 16.47 -34.02
CA GLU A 741 -14.33 17.73 -33.84
C GLU A 741 -14.34 18.23 -32.40
N ASN A 742 -15.36 17.87 -31.61
CA ASN A 742 -15.53 18.28 -30.21
C ASN A 742 -15.01 17.24 -29.20
N ARG A 743 -14.48 16.11 -29.70
CA ARG A 743 -13.86 15.09 -28.84
C ARG A 743 -12.46 15.54 -28.43
N PRO A 744 -11.99 15.12 -27.23
CA PRO A 744 -10.62 15.40 -26.82
C PRO A 744 -9.61 14.87 -27.84
N LYS A 745 -8.69 15.73 -28.27
CA LYS A 745 -7.50 15.33 -29.04
C LYS A 745 -6.36 14.89 -28.12
N GLU A 746 -6.43 15.28 -26.85
CA GLU A 746 -5.48 14.89 -25.82
C GLU A 746 -6.11 14.66 -24.44
N ILE A 747 -5.45 13.81 -23.65
CA ILE A 747 -5.80 13.53 -22.26
C ILE A 747 -4.60 13.90 -21.39
N ILE A 748 -4.77 14.83 -20.46
CA ILE A 748 -3.70 15.36 -19.61
C ILE A 748 -3.88 14.84 -18.18
N GLY A 749 -2.81 14.37 -17.55
CA GLY A 749 -2.76 14.09 -16.11
C GLY A 749 -1.80 15.04 -15.41
N ILE A 750 -2.26 15.74 -14.36
CA ILE A 750 -1.45 16.66 -13.54
C ILE A 750 -1.31 16.10 -12.12
N THR A 751 -0.08 16.01 -11.62
CA THR A 751 0.23 15.58 -10.24
C THR A 751 1.59 16.14 -9.77
N ILE A 752 2.03 15.75 -8.58
CA ILE A 752 3.38 16.01 -8.05
C ILE A 752 4.08 14.71 -7.67
N VAL A 753 5.39 14.65 -7.90
CA VAL A 753 6.26 13.57 -7.45
C VAL A 753 6.93 14.00 -6.14
N ARG A 754 6.56 13.36 -5.02
CA ARG A 754 7.09 13.67 -3.67
C ARG A 754 8.29 12.80 -3.32
N LYS A 755 9.18 13.26 -2.43
CA LYS A 755 10.27 12.44 -1.88
C LYS A 755 9.76 11.17 -1.18
N GLN A 756 8.88 11.34 -0.20
CA GLN A 756 8.30 10.24 0.57
C GLN A 756 7.58 9.24 -0.35
N LYS A 757 7.94 7.96 -0.26
CA LYS A 757 7.26 6.86 -0.95
C LYS A 757 5.85 6.68 -0.40
N GLY A 758 4.89 6.53 -1.31
CA GLY A 758 3.47 6.44 -0.97
C GLY A 758 2.80 7.81 -0.83
N ARG A 759 1.49 7.86 -1.06
CA ARG A 759 0.67 9.07 -0.94
C ARG A 759 0.26 9.31 0.52
N VAL A 760 1.25 9.30 1.42
CA VAL A 760 1.02 9.47 2.86
C VAL A 760 0.37 10.83 3.09
N ARG A 761 -0.77 10.83 3.78
CA ARG A 761 -1.48 12.05 4.13
C ARG A 761 -0.67 12.84 5.15
N GLY A 762 -0.28 14.06 4.78
CA GLY A 762 0.55 14.94 5.59
C GLY A 762 0.94 16.18 4.80
N ASP A 763 1.61 17.12 5.47
CA ASP A 763 2.08 18.35 4.84
C ASP A 763 3.05 18.07 3.69
N ILE A 764 2.86 18.80 2.59
CA ILE A 764 3.80 18.76 1.47
C ILE A 764 5.08 19.50 1.86
N GLY A 765 6.18 18.74 2.00
CA GLY A 765 7.53 19.30 2.17
C GLY A 765 7.97 20.19 1.01
N SER A 766 9.17 20.77 1.09
CA SER A 766 9.72 21.60 0.01
C SER A 766 10.20 20.80 -1.20
N THR A 767 10.44 19.50 -1.04
CA THR A 767 11.11 18.63 -2.01
C THR A 767 10.09 17.78 -2.78
N PHE A 768 9.66 18.29 -3.94
CA PHE A 768 8.77 17.61 -4.89
C PHE A 768 8.88 18.24 -6.30
N LEU A 769 8.45 17.48 -7.31
CA LEU A 769 8.42 17.90 -8.72
C LEU A 769 6.97 17.90 -9.27
N PRO A 770 6.38 19.05 -9.60
CA PRO A 770 5.18 19.11 -10.43
C PRO A 770 5.41 18.55 -11.82
N ILE A 771 4.49 17.70 -12.28
CA ILE A 771 4.52 17.10 -13.61
C ILE A 771 3.14 17.20 -14.26
N ALA A 772 3.15 17.34 -15.59
CA ALA A 772 1.99 17.12 -16.43
C ALA A 772 2.38 16.10 -17.50
N MET A 773 1.51 15.12 -17.70
CA MET A 773 1.68 14.08 -18.72
C MET A 773 0.51 14.17 -19.69
N ARG A 774 0.78 14.11 -20.99
CA ARG A 774 -0.21 14.22 -22.05
C ARG A 774 -0.22 12.96 -22.89
N LEU A 775 -1.41 12.45 -23.18
CA LEU A 775 -1.65 11.39 -24.15
C LEU A 775 -2.30 11.99 -25.38
N LYS A 776 -1.67 11.87 -26.54
CA LYS A 776 -2.31 12.20 -27.82
C LYS A 776 -3.32 11.10 -28.16
N VAL A 777 -4.58 11.46 -28.37
CA VAL A 777 -5.66 10.49 -28.57
C VAL A 777 -5.46 9.70 -29.87
N GLU A 778 -5.04 10.38 -30.94
CA GLU A 778 -4.87 9.76 -32.26
C GLU A 778 -3.75 8.72 -32.29
N THR A 779 -2.58 9.04 -31.72
CA THR A 779 -1.38 8.19 -31.80
C THR A 779 -1.19 7.29 -30.59
N GLY A 780 -1.77 7.65 -29.44
CA GLY A 780 -1.46 7.04 -28.15
C GLY A 780 -0.08 7.43 -27.60
N GLU A 781 0.62 8.38 -28.23
CA GLU A 781 1.92 8.88 -27.77
C GLU A 781 1.78 9.60 -26.42
N CYS A 782 2.66 9.26 -25.48
CA CYS A 782 2.73 9.91 -24.18
C CYS A 782 3.90 10.91 -24.14
N GLU A 783 3.59 12.12 -23.71
CA GLU A 783 4.54 13.20 -23.49
C GLU A 783 4.53 13.62 -22.02
N LEU A 784 5.61 14.22 -21.56
CA LEU A 784 5.72 14.76 -20.21
C LEU A 784 6.39 16.14 -20.24
N CYS A 785 5.93 17.02 -19.36
CA CYS A 785 6.64 18.22 -18.96
C CYS A 785 6.60 18.36 -17.43
N CYS A 786 7.49 19.18 -16.89
CA CYS A 786 7.60 19.41 -15.46
C CYS A 786 7.92 20.87 -15.15
N ALA A 787 7.63 21.27 -13.91
CA ALA A 787 7.97 22.60 -13.41
C ALA A 787 9.00 22.50 -12.27
N TYR A 788 10.01 23.34 -12.28
CA TYR A 788 11.09 23.33 -11.29
C TYR A 788 11.66 24.72 -11.04
N GLU A 789 12.44 24.87 -9.97
CA GLU A 789 13.12 26.11 -9.62
C GLU A 789 14.53 26.16 -10.20
N GLN A 790 14.81 27.18 -11.02
CA GLN A 790 16.16 27.56 -11.45
C GLN A 790 16.28 29.08 -11.37
N GLY A 791 16.34 29.59 -10.12
CA GLY A 791 16.21 31.02 -9.81
C GLY A 791 14.76 31.52 -9.89
N ASN A 792 14.09 31.26 -11.00
CA ASN A 792 12.65 31.49 -11.22
C ASN A 792 11.92 30.17 -11.53
N LEU A 793 10.59 30.24 -11.68
CA LEU A 793 9.81 29.12 -12.19
C LEU A 793 10.24 28.81 -13.63
N GLN A 794 10.67 27.58 -13.86
CA GLN A 794 10.91 27.03 -15.19
C GLN A 794 9.88 25.94 -15.47
N ILE A 795 9.38 25.89 -16.70
CA ILE A 795 8.50 24.83 -17.19
C ILE A 795 9.18 24.24 -18.42
N SER A 796 9.48 22.95 -18.38
CA SER A 796 10.11 22.27 -19.50
C SER A 796 9.17 22.23 -20.71
N PRO A 797 9.69 22.17 -21.94
CA PRO A 797 8.85 21.85 -23.09
C PRO A 797 8.25 20.44 -22.95
N TRP A 798 7.19 20.17 -23.71
CA TRP A 798 6.69 18.81 -23.91
C TRP A 798 7.71 17.99 -24.69
N SER A 799 8.09 16.83 -24.16
CA SER A 799 8.92 15.85 -24.85
C SER A 799 8.33 14.45 -24.69
N LYS A 800 8.75 13.51 -25.56
CA LYS A 800 8.38 12.09 -25.45
C LYS A 800 8.68 11.59 -24.05
N PHE A 801 7.81 10.74 -23.51
CA PHE A 801 7.91 10.28 -22.12
C PHE A 801 9.30 9.71 -21.76
N SER A 802 9.92 8.92 -22.65
CA SER A 802 11.28 8.37 -22.46
C SER A 802 12.37 9.43 -22.32
N ASP A 803 12.25 10.54 -23.05
CA ASP A 803 13.25 11.61 -23.10
C ASP A 803 13.05 12.53 -21.90
N ALA A 804 11.78 12.74 -21.54
CA ALA A 804 11.38 13.53 -20.40
C ALA A 804 11.84 12.92 -19.07
N ILE A 805 11.75 11.60 -18.88
CA ILE A 805 12.24 10.94 -17.65
C ILE A 805 13.77 11.03 -17.51
N ALA A 806 14.51 11.02 -18.62
CA ALA A 806 15.94 11.26 -18.62
C ALA A 806 16.26 12.71 -18.27
N PHE A 807 15.53 13.68 -18.81
CA PHE A 807 15.64 15.09 -18.40
C PHE A 807 15.36 15.28 -16.89
N VAL A 808 14.32 14.63 -16.35
CA VAL A 808 14.00 14.68 -14.92
C VAL A 808 15.17 14.22 -14.04
N SER A 809 15.94 13.22 -14.47
CA SER A 809 17.13 12.74 -13.73
C SER A 809 18.26 13.78 -13.61
N GLN A 810 18.18 14.87 -14.37
CA GLN A 810 19.15 15.97 -14.37
C GLN A 810 18.74 17.10 -13.42
N ILE A 811 17.48 17.16 -12.99
CA ILE A 811 16.96 18.22 -12.13
C ILE A 811 17.50 18.03 -10.72
N SER A 812 18.23 19.03 -10.23
CA SER A 812 18.68 19.12 -8.83
C SER A 812 18.94 20.59 -8.48
N PRO A 813 18.46 21.12 -7.34
CA PRO A 813 17.59 20.45 -6.37
C PRO A 813 16.15 20.25 -6.89
N VAL A 814 15.46 19.22 -6.40
CA VAL A 814 14.09 18.92 -6.83
C VAL A 814 13.08 19.69 -5.99
N LYS A 815 12.86 20.95 -6.35
CA LYS A 815 11.92 21.84 -5.66
C LYS A 815 11.27 22.87 -6.58
N LEU A 816 10.13 23.40 -6.12
CA LEU A 816 9.39 24.48 -6.80
C LEU A 816 9.61 25.86 -6.15
N ALA A 817 9.73 25.92 -4.82
CA ALA A 817 10.08 27.11 -4.03
C ALA A 817 10.26 26.74 -2.54
N ASP A 818 11.03 27.55 -1.80
CA ASP A 818 11.23 27.35 -0.35
C ASP A 818 10.01 27.73 0.51
N LYS A 819 9.26 28.78 0.12
CA LYS A 819 8.07 29.25 0.87
C LYS A 819 6.78 28.61 0.37
N LYS A 820 5.89 28.21 1.29
CA LYS A 820 4.61 27.54 0.99
C LYS A 820 3.73 28.33 0.01
N ASP A 821 3.51 29.61 0.27
CA ASP A 821 2.63 30.43 -0.59
C ASP A 821 3.21 30.59 -2.00
N LYS A 822 4.53 30.75 -2.11
CA LYS A 822 5.22 30.77 -3.42
C LYS A 822 5.08 29.43 -4.16
N ARG A 823 5.13 28.30 -3.45
CA ARG A 823 4.88 26.97 -4.06
C ARG A 823 3.46 26.86 -4.59
N GLN A 824 2.46 27.32 -3.83
CA GLN A 824 1.07 27.33 -4.27
C GLN A 824 0.91 28.18 -5.54
N THR A 825 1.36 29.42 -5.52
CA THR A 825 1.34 30.32 -6.69
C THR A 825 2.02 29.73 -7.91
N ARG A 826 3.26 29.23 -7.78
CA ARG A 826 4.01 28.66 -8.91
C ARG A 826 3.36 27.39 -9.47
N PHE A 827 2.75 26.56 -8.61
CA PHE A 827 2.02 25.38 -9.05
C PHE A 827 0.76 25.76 -9.83
N MET A 828 0.03 26.78 -9.36
CA MET A 828 -1.16 27.27 -10.05
C MET A 828 -0.83 27.94 -11.39
N GLU A 829 0.31 28.64 -11.49
CA GLU A 829 0.84 29.15 -12.77
C GLU A 829 1.11 28.01 -13.76
N PHE A 830 1.75 26.94 -13.29
CA PHE A 830 1.99 25.74 -14.08
C PHE A 830 0.68 25.11 -14.57
N VAL A 831 -0.30 24.93 -13.68
CA VAL A 831 -1.64 24.41 -14.06
C VAL A 831 -2.29 25.30 -15.12
N LYS A 832 -2.26 26.61 -14.93
CA LYS A 832 -2.81 27.58 -15.88
C LYS A 832 -2.21 27.40 -17.26
N GLN A 833 -0.88 27.46 -17.36
CA GLN A 833 -0.17 27.38 -18.63
C GLN A 833 -0.46 26.07 -19.36
N ILE A 834 -0.48 24.93 -18.66
CA ILE A 834 -0.74 23.63 -19.27
C ILE A 834 -2.15 23.54 -19.88
N ILE A 835 -3.18 23.98 -19.16
CA ILE A 835 -4.56 23.86 -19.62
C ILE A 835 -4.87 24.91 -20.69
N SER A 836 -4.49 26.17 -20.47
CA SER A 836 -4.78 27.26 -21.41
C SER A 836 -4.11 27.03 -22.77
N ASN A 837 -2.82 26.65 -22.81
CA ASN A 837 -2.14 26.37 -24.08
C ASN A 837 -2.86 25.29 -24.91
N SER A 838 -3.33 24.23 -24.25
CA SER A 838 -4.05 23.14 -24.93
C SER A 838 -5.40 23.59 -25.49
N VAL A 839 -6.12 24.44 -24.76
CA VAL A 839 -7.39 25.03 -25.21
C VAL A 839 -7.16 25.98 -26.39
N GLU A 840 -6.15 26.84 -26.31
CA GLU A 840 -5.76 27.78 -27.37
C GLU A 840 -5.34 27.08 -28.67
N GLU A 841 -4.67 25.92 -28.55
CA GLU A 841 -4.33 25.05 -29.69
C GLU A 841 -5.54 24.29 -30.27
N GLY A 842 -6.73 24.40 -29.64
CA GLY A 842 -7.95 23.73 -30.09
C GLY A 842 -7.92 22.22 -29.87
N ASN A 843 -7.19 21.74 -28.86
CA ASN A 843 -7.06 20.30 -28.55
C ASN A 843 -8.20 19.75 -27.69
N GLN A 844 -8.98 20.63 -27.07
CA GLN A 844 -10.17 20.30 -26.27
C GLN A 844 -9.88 19.25 -25.18
N PRO A 845 -8.90 19.49 -24.30
CA PRO A 845 -8.29 18.46 -23.47
C PRO A 845 -9.28 17.86 -22.45
N LEU A 846 -9.14 16.55 -22.20
CA LEU A 846 -9.62 15.93 -20.96
C LEU A 846 -8.51 15.98 -19.91
N VAL A 847 -8.66 16.80 -18.87
CA VAL A 847 -7.67 17.03 -17.83
C VAL A 847 -8.06 16.29 -16.55
N MET A 848 -7.20 15.39 -16.09
CA MET A 848 -7.30 14.69 -14.81
C MET A 848 -6.31 15.27 -13.81
N ILE A 849 -6.78 15.59 -12.60
CA ILE A 849 -5.94 16.17 -11.55
C ILE A 849 -5.95 15.27 -10.31
N ASP A 850 -4.76 14.84 -9.90
CA ASP A 850 -4.56 14.07 -8.67
C ASP A 850 -4.69 14.96 -7.43
N SER A 851 -5.92 15.05 -6.91
CA SER A 851 -6.22 15.84 -5.71
C SER A 851 -5.57 15.28 -4.46
N SER A 852 -5.37 13.95 -4.37
CA SER A 852 -4.68 13.33 -3.24
C SER A 852 -3.27 13.91 -3.04
N ASN A 853 -2.63 14.34 -4.13
CA ASN A 853 -1.32 14.96 -4.10
C ASN A 853 -1.34 16.50 -4.18
N CYS A 854 -2.30 17.09 -4.91
CA CYS A 854 -2.25 18.51 -5.26
C CYS A 854 -3.15 19.43 -4.42
N VAL A 855 -4.06 18.91 -3.58
CA VAL A 855 -5.06 19.73 -2.86
C VAL A 855 -4.47 20.80 -1.93
N GLN A 856 -3.25 20.60 -1.40
CA GLN A 856 -2.57 21.62 -0.59
C GLN A 856 -1.89 22.71 -1.43
N LEU A 857 -1.67 22.47 -2.72
CA LEU A 857 -1.10 23.42 -3.68
C LEU A 857 -2.18 24.23 -4.39
N TRP A 858 -3.32 23.60 -4.67
CA TRP A 858 -4.50 24.24 -5.28
C TRP A 858 -5.76 23.95 -4.45
N LEU A 859 -6.15 24.93 -3.62
CA LEU A 859 -7.20 24.76 -2.61
C LEU A 859 -8.61 24.59 -3.18
N TRP A 860 -8.87 24.96 -4.44
CA TRP A 860 -10.16 24.72 -5.11
C TRP A 860 -10.49 23.22 -5.21
N LEU A 861 -9.46 22.35 -5.22
CA LEU A 861 -9.64 20.90 -5.26
C LEU A 861 -10.26 20.31 -3.98
N LYS A 862 -10.39 21.09 -2.89
CA LYS A 862 -11.06 20.67 -1.65
C LYS A 862 -12.57 20.58 -1.86
N ASP A 863 -13.21 19.57 -1.26
CA ASP A 863 -14.67 19.36 -1.43
C ASP A 863 -15.50 20.58 -1.05
N SER A 864 -15.09 21.33 -0.01
CA SER A 864 -15.80 22.53 0.47
C SER A 864 -15.74 23.72 -0.50
N ASN A 865 -14.73 23.73 -1.37
CA ASN A 865 -14.42 24.86 -2.25
C ASN A 865 -14.76 24.57 -3.71
N MET A 866 -15.01 23.29 -4.05
CA MET A 866 -15.14 22.88 -5.44
C MET A 866 -16.50 23.27 -6.01
N ASN A 867 -16.46 24.16 -6.98
CA ASN A 867 -17.61 24.61 -7.75
C ASN A 867 -17.19 24.70 -9.23
N ALA A 868 -17.84 23.93 -10.10
CA ALA A 868 -17.50 23.88 -11.53
C ALA A 868 -17.79 25.21 -12.24
N ASN A 869 -18.63 26.06 -11.67
CA ASN A 869 -18.97 27.38 -12.20
C ASN A 869 -18.04 28.50 -11.69
N GLU A 870 -17.13 28.19 -10.76
CA GLU A 870 -16.22 29.16 -10.13
C GLU A 870 -14.84 28.50 -9.90
N ILE A 871 -14.10 28.33 -10.99
CA ILE A 871 -12.77 27.72 -10.96
C ILE A 871 -11.73 28.83 -10.77
N ASN A 872 -11.11 28.88 -9.59
CA ASN A 872 -10.12 29.91 -9.26
C ASN A 872 -8.74 29.31 -9.00
N LEU A 873 -7.70 29.96 -9.51
CA LEU A 873 -6.29 29.66 -9.27
C LEU A 873 -5.71 30.69 -8.30
N GLY A 874 -6.04 30.49 -7.02
CA GLY A 874 -5.69 31.41 -5.95
C GLY A 874 -6.43 32.74 -6.11
N GLN A 875 -5.76 33.85 -5.80
CA GLN A 875 -6.27 35.20 -6.02
C GLN A 875 -5.83 35.78 -7.38
N GLN A 876 -5.09 35.00 -8.18
CA GLN A 876 -4.40 35.51 -9.37
C GLN A 876 -5.25 35.38 -10.62
N TYR A 877 -5.99 34.28 -10.72
CA TYR A 877 -6.89 34.01 -11.83
C TYR A 877 -8.22 33.51 -11.29
N GLU A 878 -9.28 34.19 -11.70
CA GLU A 878 -10.65 33.88 -11.31
C GLU A 878 -11.43 33.42 -12.54
N ARG A 879 -12.46 32.59 -12.31
CA ARG A 879 -13.40 32.17 -13.35
C ARG A 879 -12.75 31.45 -14.54
N MET A 880 -11.78 30.57 -14.27
CA MET A 880 -11.06 29.81 -15.31
C MET A 880 -11.98 28.94 -16.18
N GLN A 881 -13.19 28.60 -15.73
CA GLN A 881 -14.17 27.94 -16.59
C GLN A 881 -14.49 28.75 -17.85
N ASP A 882 -14.42 30.09 -17.79
CA ASP A 882 -14.67 30.98 -18.93
C ASP A 882 -13.49 30.97 -19.92
N GLU A 883 -12.24 30.84 -19.44
CA GLU A 883 -11.03 30.70 -20.27
C GLU A 883 -10.89 29.28 -20.85
N TRP A 884 -11.41 28.27 -20.14
CA TRP A 884 -11.24 26.86 -20.46
C TRP A 884 -12.49 26.20 -21.06
N GLN A 885 -13.32 26.95 -21.79
CA GLN A 885 -14.60 26.44 -22.36
C GLN A 885 -14.45 25.18 -23.24
N GLY A 886 -13.29 24.97 -23.86
CA GLY A 886 -13.00 23.76 -24.65
C GLY A 886 -12.51 22.56 -23.82
N ALA A 887 -12.20 22.73 -22.54
CA ALA A 887 -11.63 21.68 -21.70
C ALA A 887 -12.69 20.91 -20.91
N ARG A 888 -12.31 19.70 -20.47
CA ARG A 888 -13.05 18.87 -19.53
C ARG A 888 -12.17 18.64 -18.31
N LEU A 889 -12.65 18.95 -17.11
CA LEU A 889 -11.86 18.83 -15.89
C LEU A 889 -12.41 17.74 -14.97
N VAL A 890 -11.54 16.79 -14.63
CA VAL A 890 -11.86 15.66 -13.75
C VAL A 890 -10.89 15.63 -12.57
N ARG A 891 -11.43 15.64 -11.36
CA ARG A 891 -10.66 15.42 -10.14
C ARG A 891 -10.55 13.92 -9.85
N ILE A 892 -9.34 13.46 -9.55
CA ILE A 892 -9.06 12.09 -9.12
C ILE A 892 -8.62 12.11 -7.65
N ARG A 893 -9.19 11.23 -6.83
CA ARG A 893 -8.82 11.10 -5.41
C ARG A 893 -8.77 9.63 -4.99
N GLN A 894 -7.71 9.26 -4.29
CA GLN A 894 -7.45 7.91 -3.78
C GLN A 894 -7.65 7.80 -2.26
N ASP A 895 -7.82 6.56 -1.79
CA ASP A 895 -7.83 6.13 -0.38
C ASP A 895 -8.96 6.68 0.51
N LEU A 896 -9.78 7.60 -0.01
CA LEU A 896 -10.92 8.18 0.71
C LEU A 896 -12.25 7.47 0.41
N ALA A 897 -12.40 6.83 -0.76
CA ALA A 897 -13.62 6.13 -1.10
C ALA A 897 -13.89 4.92 -0.17
N PRO A 898 -15.14 4.70 0.26
CA PRO A 898 -15.50 3.50 1.01
C PRO A 898 -15.44 2.28 0.09
N GLY A 899 -14.93 1.15 0.61
CA GLY A 899 -15.01 -0.12 -0.11
C GLY A 899 -16.46 -0.52 -0.38
N ILE A 900 -16.73 -1.18 -1.50
CA ILE A 900 -18.08 -1.62 -1.88
C ILE A 900 -18.12 -3.15 -1.94
N ILE A 901 -18.90 -3.75 -1.06
CA ILE A 901 -19.06 -5.21 -0.96
C ILE A 901 -20.37 -5.64 -1.56
N GLU A 902 -20.30 -6.60 -2.47
CA GLU A 902 -21.42 -7.35 -3.00
C GLU A 902 -21.74 -8.52 -2.06
N LYS A 903 -22.84 -8.40 -1.33
CA LYS A 903 -23.44 -9.48 -0.52
C LYS A 903 -24.07 -10.50 -1.46
N LYS A 904 -23.69 -11.77 -1.31
CA LYS A 904 -24.12 -12.89 -2.15
C LYS A 904 -24.69 -14.02 -1.31
N MET A 905 -25.49 -14.85 -1.96
CA MET A 905 -26.02 -16.08 -1.37
C MET A 905 -25.91 -17.22 -2.38
N ARG A 906 -25.28 -18.33 -1.94
CA ARG A 906 -25.15 -19.57 -2.70
C ARG A 906 -26.29 -20.50 -2.33
N TYR A 907 -27.04 -20.95 -3.34
CA TYR A 907 -28.20 -21.82 -3.18
C TYR A 907 -27.87 -23.23 -3.64
N PHE A 908 -28.20 -24.22 -2.81
CA PHE A 908 -27.95 -25.64 -3.08
C PHE A 908 -29.24 -26.45 -2.94
N ALA A 909 -29.38 -27.50 -3.74
CA ALA A 909 -30.41 -28.53 -3.59
C ALA A 909 -29.79 -29.85 -3.18
N LYS A 910 -30.37 -30.52 -2.18
CA LYS A 910 -29.99 -31.88 -1.79
C LYS A 910 -30.30 -32.86 -2.93
N THR A 911 -29.36 -33.75 -3.21
CA THR A 911 -29.44 -34.77 -4.28
C THR A 911 -28.83 -36.11 -3.81
N PHE A 912 -28.89 -37.10 -4.69
CA PHE A 912 -28.25 -38.42 -4.61
C PHE A 912 -27.88 -38.87 -6.03
N LEU A 913 -27.06 -39.93 -6.18
CA LEU A 913 -26.49 -40.31 -7.49
C LEU A 913 -27.58 -40.78 -8.49
N GLU A 914 -28.64 -41.39 -8.00
CA GLU A 914 -29.79 -41.87 -8.79
C GLU A 914 -30.82 -40.76 -9.07
N ASP A 915 -30.59 -39.52 -8.63
CA ASP A 915 -31.53 -38.42 -8.82
C ASP A 915 -31.64 -38.04 -10.31
N THR A 916 -32.85 -38.13 -10.85
CA THR A 916 -33.17 -37.82 -12.25
C THR A 916 -33.78 -36.43 -12.44
N ARG A 917 -33.97 -35.66 -11.37
CA ARG A 917 -34.52 -34.29 -11.45
C ARG A 917 -33.56 -33.37 -12.18
N THR A 918 -34.09 -32.60 -13.13
CA THR A 918 -33.35 -31.57 -13.86
C THR A 918 -33.10 -30.33 -12.99
N LYS A 919 -32.12 -29.48 -13.36
CA LYS A 919 -31.79 -28.26 -12.61
C LYS A 919 -32.98 -27.30 -12.41
N LYS A 920 -33.98 -27.33 -13.31
CA LYS A 920 -35.21 -26.51 -13.22
C LYS A 920 -36.23 -27.05 -12.20
N GLU A 921 -36.21 -28.35 -11.93
CA GLU A 921 -37.12 -29.01 -10.99
C GLU A 921 -36.61 -28.95 -9.53
N LEU A 922 -35.33 -28.62 -9.36
CA LEU A 922 -34.69 -28.52 -8.05
C LEU A 922 -35.00 -27.18 -7.37
N THR A 923 -35.46 -27.25 -6.12
CA THR A 923 -35.61 -26.10 -5.23
C THR A 923 -34.48 -26.05 -4.21
N SER A 924 -34.09 -24.84 -3.78
CA SER A 924 -33.04 -24.68 -2.78
C SER A 924 -33.46 -25.32 -1.45
N THR A 925 -32.63 -26.21 -0.93
CA THR A 925 -32.76 -26.84 0.39
C THR A 925 -31.70 -26.38 1.37
N ASN A 926 -30.65 -25.72 0.88
CA ASN A 926 -29.58 -25.16 1.71
C ASN A 926 -29.04 -23.86 1.10
N GLN A 927 -28.58 -22.96 1.96
CA GLN A 927 -28.09 -21.62 1.61
C GLN A 927 -26.81 -21.33 2.38
N ILE A 928 -25.80 -20.79 1.69
CA ILE A 928 -24.53 -20.38 2.30
C ILE A 928 -24.26 -18.92 1.94
N ASP A 929 -24.05 -18.10 2.97
CA ASP A 929 -23.66 -16.70 2.79
C ASP A 929 -22.31 -16.58 2.09
N SER A 930 -22.16 -15.53 1.30
CA SER A 930 -20.92 -15.23 0.59
C SER A 930 -20.80 -13.72 0.38
N ALA A 931 -19.58 -13.26 0.14
CA ALA A 931 -19.32 -11.87 -0.17
C ALA A 931 -18.19 -11.74 -1.20
N SER A 932 -18.23 -10.68 -1.99
CA SER A 932 -17.15 -10.32 -2.91
C SER A 932 -17.14 -8.81 -3.14
N SER A 933 -16.03 -8.25 -3.61
CA SER A 933 -16.01 -6.84 -4.04
C SER A 933 -16.87 -6.60 -5.29
N ALA A 934 -17.67 -5.53 -5.30
CA ALA A 934 -18.43 -5.10 -6.49
C ALA A 934 -17.46 -4.52 -7.54
N ARG A 935 -17.58 -4.87 -8.83
CA ARG A 935 -16.60 -4.51 -9.88
C ARG A 935 -17.20 -3.54 -10.90
N GLU A 936 -17.66 -2.39 -10.44
CA GLU A 936 -18.47 -1.47 -11.23
C GLU A 936 -18.16 0.00 -10.92
N LEU A 937 -18.68 0.88 -11.79
CA LEU A 937 -18.74 2.31 -11.58
C LEU A 937 -20.04 2.69 -10.88
N PHE A 938 -19.94 3.41 -9.77
CA PHE A 938 -21.10 3.90 -9.03
C PHE A 938 -21.15 5.42 -9.06
N ARG A 939 -22.31 6.00 -9.37
CA ARG A 939 -22.56 7.43 -9.27
C ARG A 939 -23.16 7.77 -7.91
N LEU A 940 -22.65 8.81 -7.27
CA LEU A 940 -23.24 9.35 -6.04
C LEU A 940 -24.40 10.28 -6.38
N SER A 941 -25.48 10.16 -5.61
CA SER A 941 -26.65 11.03 -5.72
C SER A 941 -26.49 12.22 -4.75
N ALA A 942 -26.01 13.35 -5.28
CA ALA A 942 -25.80 14.59 -4.53
C ALA A 942 -26.58 15.76 -5.15
N THR A 943 -26.79 16.85 -4.39
CA THR A 943 -27.42 18.07 -4.91
C THR A 943 -26.48 18.75 -5.90
N ASN A 944 -26.81 18.74 -7.19
CA ASN A 944 -25.90 19.19 -8.26
C ASN A 944 -25.81 20.73 -8.42
N GLN A 945 -25.81 21.49 -7.31
CA GLN A 945 -25.78 22.96 -7.36
C GLN A 945 -24.42 23.51 -7.85
N THR A 946 -23.35 22.76 -7.63
CA THR A 946 -21.97 23.09 -8.03
C THR A 946 -21.60 22.63 -9.43
N GLY A 947 -22.50 21.92 -10.13
CA GLY A 947 -22.20 21.27 -11.41
C GLY A 947 -21.25 20.05 -11.31
N CYS A 948 -20.80 19.69 -10.11
CA CYS A 948 -19.85 18.60 -9.87
C CYS A 948 -20.59 17.26 -9.68
N VAL A 949 -20.14 16.21 -10.37
CA VAL A 949 -20.74 14.87 -10.28
C VAL A 949 -19.69 13.85 -9.85
N THR A 950 -19.96 13.15 -8.74
CA THR A 950 -19.01 12.22 -8.10
C THR A 950 -19.31 10.77 -8.43
N TYR A 951 -18.26 9.99 -8.70
CA TYR A 951 -18.29 8.57 -9.00
C TYR A 951 -17.26 7.79 -8.17
N LEU A 952 -17.56 6.54 -7.89
CA LEU A 952 -16.67 5.57 -7.24
C LEU A 952 -16.41 4.41 -8.22
N SER A 953 -15.17 4.27 -8.66
CA SER A 953 -14.73 3.22 -9.59
C SER A 953 -14.03 2.09 -8.84
N VAL A 954 -14.66 0.93 -8.75
CA VAL A 954 -14.11 -0.23 -8.03
C VAL A 954 -13.36 -1.14 -9.00
N GLY A 955 -12.02 -1.13 -8.91
CA GLY A 955 -11.19 -1.84 -9.86
C GLY A 955 -11.12 -3.36 -9.65
N ARG A 956 -10.77 -4.09 -10.71
CA ARG A 956 -10.47 -5.52 -10.65
C ARG A 956 -8.99 -5.70 -10.28
N LYS A 957 -8.73 -6.06 -9.02
CA LYS A 957 -7.48 -6.73 -8.65
C LYS A 957 -7.66 -8.22 -8.96
N THR A 958 -6.90 -8.74 -9.91
CA THR A 958 -6.93 -10.15 -10.32
C THR A 958 -5.97 -11.00 -9.47
N LEU A 959 -5.49 -10.43 -8.36
CA LEU A 959 -4.41 -10.96 -7.52
C LEU A 959 -4.70 -12.33 -6.87
N HIS A 960 -5.94 -12.84 -6.85
CA HIS A 960 -6.25 -14.09 -6.13
C HIS A 960 -7.18 -15.02 -6.89
N GLN A 961 -6.72 -16.26 -7.07
CA GLN A 961 -7.52 -17.46 -7.38
C GLN A 961 -8.19 -18.06 -6.13
N GLU A 962 -7.99 -17.47 -4.96
CA GLU A 962 -8.50 -18.05 -3.71
C GLU A 962 -10.01 -17.84 -3.59
N SER A 963 -10.71 -18.89 -3.16
CA SER A 963 -12.16 -18.92 -3.09
C SER A 963 -12.68 -17.79 -2.18
N ARG A 964 -13.56 -16.94 -2.74
CA ARG A 964 -14.19 -15.85 -1.98
C ARG A 964 -15.24 -16.38 -1.00
N GLY A 965 -15.49 -15.62 0.07
CA GLY A 965 -16.48 -15.97 1.09
C GLY A 965 -15.94 -16.77 2.28
N GLN A 966 -14.62 -16.95 2.39
CA GLN A 966 -13.97 -17.48 3.58
C GLN A 966 -13.75 -16.39 4.63
N SER A 967 -13.76 -16.75 5.91
CA SER A 967 -13.44 -15.89 7.04
C SER A 967 -11.98 -16.09 7.44
N CYS A 968 -11.33 -15.04 7.93
CA CYS A 968 -9.95 -15.13 8.41
C CYS A 968 -9.79 -15.49 9.88
N TYR A 969 -10.89 -15.61 10.63
CA TYR A 969 -10.84 -15.88 12.08
C TYR A 969 -11.76 -17.02 12.54
N ARG A 970 -12.70 -17.48 11.70
CA ARG A 970 -13.59 -18.60 12.00
C ARG A 970 -13.68 -19.58 10.83
N GLU A 971 -14.09 -20.79 11.14
CA GLU A 971 -14.36 -21.81 10.14
C GLU A 971 -15.49 -21.39 9.20
N THR A 972 -15.39 -21.79 7.92
CA THR A 972 -16.41 -21.46 6.91
C THR A 972 -16.90 -22.66 6.15
N LYS A 973 -18.19 -22.65 5.82
CA LYS A 973 -18.79 -23.66 4.95
C LYS A 973 -18.44 -23.36 3.49
N ILE A 974 -17.95 -24.37 2.80
CA ILE A 974 -17.68 -24.32 1.36
C ILE A 974 -18.37 -25.50 0.68
N ASN A 975 -18.65 -25.35 -0.61
CA ASN A 975 -18.95 -26.50 -1.45
C ASN A 975 -17.63 -27.08 -1.98
N THR A 976 -17.66 -28.29 -2.53
CA THR A 976 -16.53 -28.92 -3.24
C THR A 976 -17.12 -29.95 -4.19
N ALA A 977 -16.70 -29.94 -5.46
CA ALA A 977 -17.09 -30.96 -6.43
C ALA A 977 -16.75 -32.35 -5.88
N PHE A 978 -17.71 -33.29 -5.92
CA PHE A 978 -17.47 -34.65 -5.50
C PHE A 978 -16.69 -35.37 -6.60
N GLN A 979 -15.49 -35.84 -6.26
CA GLN A 979 -14.57 -36.50 -7.18
C GLN A 979 -14.25 -37.92 -6.74
N ILE A 980 -14.05 -38.83 -7.70
CA ILE A 980 -13.57 -40.21 -7.50
C ILE A 980 -12.23 -40.36 -8.24
N GLU A 981 -11.28 -41.11 -7.67
CA GLU A 981 -10.03 -41.41 -8.36
C GLU A 981 -10.24 -42.46 -9.46
N LYS A 982 -9.74 -42.17 -10.67
CA LYS A 982 -9.63 -43.13 -11.77
C LYS A 982 -8.52 -44.14 -11.52
N GLU A 983 -8.53 -45.24 -12.27
CA GLU A 983 -7.47 -46.26 -12.25
C GLU A 983 -6.06 -45.70 -12.56
N ASP A 984 -5.96 -44.57 -13.27
CA ASP A 984 -4.71 -43.86 -13.57
C ASP A 984 -4.31 -42.82 -12.49
N GLY A 985 -5.09 -42.71 -11.41
CA GLY A 985 -4.89 -41.77 -10.31
C GLY A 985 -5.37 -40.34 -10.59
N SER A 986 -6.06 -40.08 -11.70
CA SER A 986 -6.64 -38.76 -11.99
C SER A 986 -8.04 -38.61 -11.37
N PRO A 987 -8.42 -37.41 -10.88
CA PRO A 987 -9.75 -37.19 -10.34
C PRO A 987 -10.82 -37.12 -11.45
N GLU A 988 -11.94 -37.80 -11.24
CA GLU A 988 -13.14 -37.72 -12.07
C GLU A 988 -14.28 -37.05 -11.32
N LYS A 989 -14.87 -36.01 -11.93
CA LYS A 989 -16.09 -35.40 -11.42
C LYS A 989 -17.25 -36.37 -11.47
N VAL A 990 -17.99 -36.48 -10.38
CA VAL A 990 -19.18 -37.31 -10.30
C VAL A 990 -20.40 -36.52 -10.79
N LEU A 991 -21.20 -37.16 -11.64
CA LEU A 991 -22.49 -36.66 -12.09
C LEU A 991 -23.60 -37.54 -11.52
N ASN A 992 -24.78 -36.97 -11.25
CA ASN A 992 -25.97 -37.76 -10.97
C ASN A 992 -26.61 -38.31 -12.26
N SER A 993 -27.68 -39.08 -12.13
CA SER A 993 -28.41 -39.68 -13.25
C SER A 993 -29.08 -38.66 -14.18
N ALA A 994 -29.23 -37.40 -13.75
CA ALA A 994 -29.65 -36.27 -14.59
C ALA A 994 -28.49 -35.57 -15.33
N GLY A 995 -27.24 -36.04 -15.17
CA GLY A 995 -26.04 -35.45 -15.76
C GLY A 995 -25.59 -34.16 -15.07
N LEU A 996 -25.99 -33.91 -13.81
CA LEU A 996 -25.63 -32.73 -13.03
C LEU A 996 -24.45 -33.03 -12.10
N GLU A 997 -23.50 -32.11 -12.03
CA GLU A 997 -22.35 -32.20 -11.12
C GLU A 997 -22.79 -32.16 -9.65
N VAL A 998 -22.31 -33.15 -8.89
CA VAL A 998 -22.60 -33.28 -7.45
C VAL A 998 -21.47 -32.70 -6.62
N HIS A 999 -21.85 -31.97 -5.57
CA HIS A 999 -20.94 -31.34 -4.62
C HIS A 999 -21.19 -31.86 -3.21
N LYS A 1000 -20.16 -31.85 -2.37
CA LYS A 1000 -20.27 -31.97 -0.92
C LYS A 1000 -20.11 -30.60 -0.28
N ILE A 1001 -20.69 -30.42 0.90
CA ILE A 1001 -20.42 -29.22 1.72
C ILE A 1001 -19.39 -29.61 2.76
N GLY A 1002 -18.27 -28.91 2.76
CA GLY A 1002 -17.20 -29.07 3.73
C GLY A 1002 -17.01 -27.87 4.63
N ILE A 1003 -16.19 -28.03 5.65
CA ILE A 1003 -15.74 -26.96 6.54
C ILE A 1003 -14.26 -26.68 6.24
N ARG A 1004 -13.93 -25.40 6.06
CA ARG A 1004 -12.54 -24.93 5.95
C ARG A 1004 -12.08 -24.18 7.19
N PRO A 1005 -10.79 -24.31 7.56
CA PRO A 1005 -10.20 -23.52 8.62
C PRO A 1005 -10.14 -22.02 8.23
N PRO A 1006 -9.85 -21.14 9.20
CA PRO A 1006 -9.70 -19.71 8.94
C PRO A 1006 -8.65 -19.41 7.86
N PHE A 1007 -8.98 -18.48 6.98
CA PHE A 1007 -8.14 -18.08 5.86
C PHE A 1007 -6.95 -17.20 6.29
N THR A 1008 -5.74 -17.69 6.05
CA THR A 1008 -4.47 -17.02 6.39
C THR A 1008 -3.79 -16.33 5.22
N GLY A 1009 -4.28 -16.53 3.99
CA GLY A 1009 -3.77 -15.90 2.78
C GLY A 1009 -4.06 -14.39 2.69
N GLN A 1010 -3.67 -13.78 1.57
CA GLN A 1010 -3.88 -12.36 1.32
C GLN A 1010 -5.18 -12.16 0.54
N LEU A 1011 -6.10 -11.34 1.03
CA LEU A 1011 -7.33 -10.95 0.32
C LEU A 1011 -7.47 -9.41 0.31
N PRO A 1012 -6.96 -8.72 -0.72
CA PRO A 1012 -7.08 -7.29 -0.87
C PRO A 1012 -8.49 -6.97 -1.39
N THR A 1013 -9.30 -6.34 -0.55
CA THR A 1013 -10.46 -5.61 -1.06
C THR A 1013 -9.95 -4.44 -1.93
N PRO A 1014 -10.42 -4.27 -3.17
CA PRO A 1014 -10.04 -3.13 -4.00
C PRO A 1014 -10.46 -1.84 -3.31
N ASN A 1015 -9.52 -0.90 -3.16
CA ASN A 1015 -9.83 0.47 -2.77
C ASN A 1015 -10.44 1.18 -3.98
N PRO A 1016 -11.68 1.69 -3.88
CA PRO A 1016 -12.28 2.40 -5.01
C PRO A 1016 -11.55 3.71 -5.30
N LEU A 1017 -11.51 4.07 -6.57
CA LEU A 1017 -11.01 5.36 -7.02
C LEU A 1017 -12.18 6.34 -7.05
N GLU A 1018 -12.02 7.51 -6.47
CA GLU A 1018 -12.99 8.58 -6.60
C GLU A 1018 -12.69 9.42 -7.84
N ILE A 1019 -13.71 9.60 -8.68
CA ILE A 1019 -13.69 10.41 -9.89
C ILE A 1019 -14.75 11.49 -9.74
N VAL A 1020 -14.37 12.76 -9.82
CA VAL A 1020 -15.35 13.87 -9.83
C VAL A 1020 -15.24 14.62 -11.14
N VAL A 1021 -16.31 14.55 -11.93
CA VAL A 1021 -16.45 15.31 -13.18
C VAL A 1021 -16.90 16.73 -12.82
N THR A 1022 -16.15 17.73 -13.26
CA THR A 1022 -16.38 19.14 -12.92
C THR A 1022 -16.67 19.97 -14.18
N LEU A 1023 -15.70 20.69 -14.74
CA LEU A 1023 -15.82 21.43 -15.99
C LEU A 1023 -16.14 20.49 -17.15
N ARG A 1024 -17.12 20.87 -17.97
CA ARG A 1024 -17.66 20.07 -19.08
C ARG A 1024 -18.10 21.00 -20.21
N GLN A 1025 -18.10 20.46 -21.43
CA GLN A 1025 -18.78 21.07 -22.56
C GLN A 1025 -20.30 20.79 -22.48
N PRO A 1026 -21.17 21.63 -23.09
CA PRO A 1026 -22.63 21.49 -22.98
C PRO A 1026 -23.20 20.14 -23.43
N GLU A 1027 -22.58 19.50 -24.42
CA GLU A 1027 -22.96 18.20 -24.96
C GLU A 1027 -22.43 16.99 -24.17
N ASP A 1028 -21.59 17.22 -23.15
CA ASP A 1028 -20.96 16.12 -22.41
C ASP A 1028 -21.94 15.43 -21.45
N ASP A 1029 -21.98 14.10 -21.55
CA ASP A 1029 -22.57 13.25 -20.53
C ASP A 1029 -21.55 12.88 -19.44
N CYS A 1030 -21.90 13.13 -18.17
CA CYS A 1030 -20.99 12.86 -17.05
C CYS A 1030 -20.67 11.37 -16.89
N ASP A 1031 -21.65 10.49 -17.11
CA ASP A 1031 -21.47 9.05 -16.91
C ASP A 1031 -20.50 8.50 -17.96
N ARG A 1032 -20.59 8.98 -19.21
CA ARG A 1032 -19.64 8.70 -20.29
C ARG A 1032 -18.24 9.23 -20.01
N LEU A 1033 -18.09 10.44 -19.47
CA LEU A 1033 -16.77 10.98 -19.08
C LEU A 1033 -16.13 10.16 -17.95
N ALA A 1034 -16.89 9.81 -16.93
CA ALA A 1034 -16.42 8.97 -15.84
C ALA A 1034 -16.02 7.57 -16.33
N ALA A 1035 -16.79 6.98 -17.25
CA ALA A 1035 -16.48 5.70 -17.89
C ALA A 1035 -15.21 5.75 -18.75
N LEU A 1036 -14.98 6.85 -19.48
CA LEU A 1036 -13.74 7.07 -20.21
C LEU A 1036 -12.55 7.09 -19.25
N VAL A 1037 -12.63 7.85 -18.17
CA VAL A 1037 -11.56 7.94 -17.14
C VAL A 1037 -11.32 6.58 -16.49
N GLU A 1038 -12.38 5.86 -16.12
CA GLU A 1038 -12.28 4.48 -15.61
C GLU A 1038 -11.60 3.56 -16.63
N SER A 1039 -11.90 3.72 -17.92
CA SER A 1039 -11.31 2.90 -18.98
C SER A 1039 -9.81 3.07 -19.17
N LEU A 1040 -9.25 4.18 -18.68
CA LEU A 1040 -7.81 4.45 -18.67
C LEU A 1040 -7.08 3.75 -17.52
N ARG A 1041 -7.79 3.01 -16.66
CA ARG A 1041 -7.21 2.19 -15.58
C ARG A 1041 -6.80 0.79 -16.04
N TYR A 1042 -6.94 0.47 -17.34
CA TYR A 1042 -6.54 -0.82 -17.91
C TYR A 1042 -6.02 -0.64 -19.35
N SER A 1043 -5.51 -1.72 -19.96
CA SER A 1043 -4.80 -1.72 -21.26
C SER A 1043 -3.38 -1.12 -21.20
N PHE A 1044 -2.69 -1.32 -20.08
CA PHE A 1044 -1.25 -1.16 -20.04
C PHE A 1044 -0.63 -2.41 -20.65
N GLY A 1045 0.13 -2.32 -21.75
CA GLY A 1045 0.79 -3.49 -22.34
C GLY A 1045 1.68 -4.29 -21.35
N HIS A 1046 1.99 -3.72 -20.18
CA HIS A 1046 2.78 -4.30 -19.10
C HIS A 1046 1.97 -4.73 -17.85
N TYR A 1047 0.67 -4.44 -17.76
CA TYR A 1047 -0.20 -4.91 -16.67
C TYR A 1047 -1.52 -5.48 -17.19
N SER A 1048 -1.87 -6.66 -16.71
CA SER A 1048 -3.19 -7.26 -16.93
C SER A 1048 -4.27 -6.69 -15.99
N ASP A 1049 -3.84 -6.11 -14.87
CA ASP A 1049 -4.68 -5.70 -13.75
C ASP A 1049 -5.06 -4.22 -13.82
N TRP A 1050 -6.10 -3.85 -13.06
CA TRP A 1050 -6.49 -2.46 -12.94
C TRP A 1050 -5.44 -1.66 -12.17
N SER A 1051 -4.98 -0.58 -12.76
CA SER A 1051 -4.11 0.37 -12.08
C SER A 1051 -4.86 1.12 -10.98
N SER A 1052 -4.10 1.57 -9.99
CA SER A 1052 -4.61 2.40 -8.89
C SER A 1052 -5.02 3.80 -9.36
N LEU A 1053 -4.41 4.32 -10.43
CA LEU A 1053 -4.72 5.60 -11.07
C LEU A 1053 -4.96 5.40 -12.58
N PRO A 1054 -5.83 6.20 -13.22
CA PRO A 1054 -5.98 6.19 -14.66
C PRO A 1054 -4.71 6.72 -15.33
N ALA A 1055 -4.41 6.25 -16.53
CA ALA A 1055 -3.34 6.81 -17.33
C ALA A 1055 -3.74 8.21 -17.86
N PRO A 1056 -2.82 9.20 -17.92
CA PRO A 1056 -1.39 9.04 -17.72
C PRO A 1056 -0.92 9.19 -16.26
N LEU A 1057 -1.80 9.52 -15.30
CA LEU A 1057 -1.40 9.71 -13.88
C LEU A 1057 -0.67 8.49 -13.28
N PHE A 1058 -0.98 7.28 -13.75
CA PHE A 1058 -0.29 6.06 -13.34
C PHE A 1058 1.23 6.07 -13.58
N PHE A 1059 1.72 6.81 -14.58
CA PHE A 1059 3.14 6.85 -14.93
C PHE A 1059 3.99 7.72 -13.99
N GLU A 1060 3.40 8.43 -13.03
CA GLU A 1060 4.11 9.14 -11.95
C GLU A 1060 5.13 8.23 -11.24
N ARG A 1061 4.78 6.94 -11.05
CA ARG A 1061 5.66 5.95 -10.42
C ARG A 1061 6.99 5.77 -11.17
N VAL A 1062 6.96 5.87 -12.50
CA VAL A 1062 8.15 5.74 -13.36
C VAL A 1062 8.99 7.01 -13.24
N VAL A 1063 8.36 8.19 -13.27
CA VAL A 1063 9.08 9.47 -13.10
C VAL A 1063 9.82 9.51 -11.77
N ARG A 1064 9.18 9.05 -10.69
CA ARG A 1064 9.78 8.96 -9.35
C ARG A 1064 11.05 8.14 -9.32
N ASP A 1065 11.08 7.02 -10.04
CA ASP A 1065 12.25 6.15 -10.09
C ASP A 1065 13.49 6.89 -10.63
N TYR A 1066 13.31 7.92 -11.46
CA TYR A 1066 14.40 8.71 -12.05
C TYR A 1066 14.85 9.90 -11.19
N ILE A 1067 14.18 10.16 -10.07
CA ILE A 1067 14.59 11.20 -9.12
C ILE A 1067 15.50 10.58 -8.05
N SER A 1068 16.76 10.32 -8.42
CA SER A 1068 17.73 9.66 -7.54
C SER A 1068 18.03 10.43 -6.25
N GLU A 1069 17.87 11.76 -6.26
CA GLU A 1069 18.00 12.63 -5.08
C GLU A 1069 17.11 12.17 -3.92
N PHE A 1070 15.89 11.69 -4.21
CA PHE A 1070 14.97 11.23 -3.16
C PHE A 1070 15.54 10.03 -2.39
N ALA A 1071 16.04 9.02 -3.12
CA ALA A 1071 16.59 7.81 -2.52
C ALA A 1071 17.91 8.05 -1.78
N ILE A 1072 18.76 8.94 -2.30
CA ILE A 1072 20.06 9.27 -1.69
C ILE A 1072 19.86 10.06 -0.40
N GLU A 1073 18.97 11.06 -0.41
CA GLU A 1073 18.72 11.85 0.78
C GLU A 1073 17.92 11.12 1.87
N ASP A 1074 17.07 10.14 1.50
CA ASP A 1074 16.41 9.27 2.48
C ASP A 1074 17.47 8.52 3.31
N GLU A 1075 18.52 8.03 2.66
CA GLU A 1075 19.64 7.40 3.36
C GLU A 1075 20.42 8.40 4.22
N GLU A 1076 20.68 9.62 3.74
CA GLU A 1076 21.36 10.64 4.57
C GLU A 1076 20.56 10.98 5.82
N MET A 1077 19.24 11.10 5.72
CA MET A 1077 18.40 11.37 6.89
C MET A 1077 18.41 10.20 7.88
N GLU A 1078 18.36 8.96 7.40
CA GLU A 1078 18.51 7.78 8.26
C GLU A 1078 19.89 7.75 8.95
N VAL A 1079 20.94 8.15 8.24
CA VAL A 1079 22.31 8.18 8.77
C VAL A 1079 22.52 9.37 9.72
N GLU A 1080 22.04 10.58 9.40
CA GLU A 1080 22.17 11.77 10.26
C GLU A 1080 21.35 11.62 11.54
N GLN A 1081 20.19 10.97 11.48
CA GLN A 1081 19.49 10.50 12.70
C GLN A 1081 20.34 9.52 13.52
N ASN A 1082 21.26 8.78 12.90
CA ASN A 1082 22.21 7.89 13.60
C ASN A 1082 23.49 8.58 14.10
N TRP A 1083 23.78 9.82 13.69
CA TRP A 1083 24.97 10.59 14.13
C TRP A 1083 24.64 11.74 15.09
N GLU A 1084 23.44 12.32 14.98
CA GLU A 1084 22.94 13.35 15.91
C GLU A 1084 22.34 12.75 17.21
N GLU A 1085 22.23 11.42 17.26
CA GLU A 1085 21.92 10.59 18.44
C GLU A 1085 23.14 9.84 18.96
#